data_AF-A0A094J1Y8-F1
#
_entry.id   AF-A0A094J1Y8-F1
#
_cell.length_a   1.000
_cell.length_b   1.000
_cell.length_c   1.000
_cell.angle_alpha   90.00
_cell.angle_beta   90.00
_cell.angle_gamma   90.00
#
_symmetry.space_group_name_H-M   'P 1'
#
loop_
_entity.id
_entity.type
_entity.pdbx_description
1 polymer ?
#
loop_
_entity_poly.entity_id
_entity_poly.type
_entity_poly.pdbx_seq_one_letter_code
_entity_poly.pdbx_strand_id
1 'polypeptide(L)'
;MAPSERGWKMIIIVSVLVGLATIATVLRVVARLKRRINIEIDDYLCFTALFLLYWMLVQLILWCAIGGNGTHFSELSPETRIIFGKIFIANQFTYFALCPVIKISIICFYRRIFPGPTFHRISAIINWLIGLWAAAIFLTCALQCRPLRGYWDKSVDAVCIDGTKYFIVNQTFNVLMDFVILGLPLPIIWRLKRSWQDKLALSCVFALGGFVCFASVYRIVVLFYIDPTDTTYTVYQATLWTHIEPSVGMICACLPTIRGLITLSSWRAGTLGSQGAGYSTGSKSVGTRRKSGSQLGNSVYIKMNERVEREEKDLGMDEEETRDGKITVRTDIKIPSIMIDHAQVSTRRPPQPPLNFAALAEPTSVLQASNKLCENLQQTVDKLVSTVTPENATFDNVVRQLLQHENEMQLTSNLITMIALVAPDTALRNAAAEASDKISHCMIDCKAGRMDLFRILDAVYQRQKDDHTLDSESRKALVEERQSYVRNGLSLTDAPLVEDASSSAGASSGSTKFGYIARRLQNIQSEFVKNLDEKPHCIWLARAELAGVQEDALSGLETGTGNLDGKLKVDLNGMQARWMLTVASSPATRQNIYLETRRVAIENVSLFHEAIRLRHQSAQLLGYPNHTAFKVEVTMAKTPAAVMDLLDGVRDLVIRQLGGDLEKLLQLKKSDPAAQGQPNGDVILWSDVSYYSRLYEEQNYSVDQAQIAEYFPLYETVSRMLTLFGKLFGFVFIELTKRETNSAANPVQQGLIWHPDVMLYSVWNDEKEGGEFAGYLYLDLHPRLGKCGGAQCRPLQLGFERAGGQRNYPSTVLLTNFTKPASGKPSLLQHSDVVLLFHELGHGIHDLSGRCKYSRFHGAETVMDFSEAPSQMLENWCWDTSALEHLSGHYQTGETLPDDVIASLLRTRVVLPAVKLMPQLRMTLFDTAVHSTTASAEEIDVAKIYGECDKLGGITSVGDEYGYVTYRHLFAGSDAGMYSYLWSKVLAMDMFDTAFKKDPLDDKAGRRYRNMVIKKGGSQDEMETLVQFLGRRPTSEAFYKSLGLN
;
A
#
# COMPACT_ATOMS: atom_id res chain seq x y z
N MET A 1 -23.76 -24.10 -31.96
CA MET A 1 -24.29 -23.33 -30.82
C MET A 1 -23.73 -21.91 -30.94
N ALA A 2 -24.24 -20.90 -30.23
CA ALA A 2 -23.41 -19.73 -29.96
C ALA A 2 -22.36 -20.13 -28.91
N PRO A 3 -21.10 -19.63 -28.97
CA PRO A 3 -20.16 -19.81 -27.86
C PRO A 3 -20.76 -19.20 -26.58
N SER A 4 -20.52 -19.84 -25.44
CA SER A 4 -20.88 -19.26 -24.14
C SER A 4 -20.06 -18.00 -23.85
N GLU A 5 -20.42 -17.26 -22.81
CA GLU A 5 -19.63 -16.09 -22.36
C GLU A 5 -18.16 -16.47 -22.06
N ARG A 6 -17.93 -17.66 -21.48
CA ARG A 6 -16.58 -18.23 -21.27
C ARG A 6 -15.91 -18.59 -22.60
N GLY A 7 -16.65 -19.17 -23.55
CA GLY A 7 -16.16 -19.46 -24.90
C GLY A 7 -15.68 -18.20 -25.63
N TRP A 8 -16.47 -17.12 -25.59
CA TRP A 8 -16.08 -15.83 -26.17
C TRP A 8 -14.84 -15.22 -25.49
N LYS A 9 -14.76 -15.23 -24.16
CA LYS A 9 -13.57 -14.77 -23.42
C LYS A 9 -12.32 -15.54 -23.86
N MET A 10 -12.40 -16.87 -24.01
CA MET A 10 -11.28 -17.68 -24.50
C MET A 10 -10.87 -17.33 -25.95
N ILE A 11 -11.84 -17.22 -26.87
CA ILE A 11 -11.57 -16.85 -28.27
C ILE A 11 -10.87 -15.50 -28.36
N ILE A 12 -11.37 -14.48 -27.65
CA ILE A 12 -10.83 -13.11 -27.70
C ILE A 12 -9.39 -13.07 -27.18
N ILE A 13 -9.14 -13.61 -25.98
CA ILE A 13 -7.81 -13.59 -25.35
C ILE A 13 -6.77 -14.30 -26.23
N VAL A 14 -7.09 -15.48 -26.74
CA VAL A 14 -6.15 -16.26 -27.55
C VAL A 14 -5.96 -15.63 -28.93
N SER A 15 -7.00 -15.07 -29.56
CA SER A 15 -6.85 -14.37 -30.85
C SER A 15 -5.88 -13.19 -30.76
N VAL A 16 -5.93 -12.41 -29.68
CA VAL A 16 -4.98 -11.31 -29.43
C VAL A 16 -3.56 -11.83 -29.27
N LEU A 17 -3.36 -12.88 -28.46
CA LEU A 17 -2.03 -13.47 -28.21
C LEU A 17 -1.41 -14.09 -29.48
N VAL A 18 -2.20 -14.78 -30.31
CA VAL A 18 -1.73 -15.28 -31.62
C VAL A 18 -1.41 -14.13 -32.57
N GLY A 19 -2.21 -13.05 -32.57
CA GLY A 19 -1.89 -11.83 -33.33
C GLY A 19 -0.54 -11.22 -32.93
N LEU A 20 -0.25 -11.13 -31.63
CA LEU A 20 1.03 -10.66 -31.11
C LEU A 20 2.20 -11.61 -31.48
N ALA A 21 1.99 -12.93 -31.44
CA ALA A 21 2.97 -13.92 -31.90
C ALA A 21 3.26 -13.79 -33.41
N THR A 22 2.25 -13.54 -34.24
CA THR A 22 2.42 -13.24 -35.67
C THR A 22 3.22 -11.97 -35.88
N ILE A 23 2.89 -10.87 -35.18
CA ILE A 23 3.64 -9.60 -35.26
C ILE A 23 5.11 -9.82 -34.86
N ALA A 24 5.37 -10.54 -33.76
CA ALA A 24 6.72 -10.87 -33.34
C ALA A 24 7.49 -11.71 -34.38
N THR A 25 6.81 -12.66 -35.04
CA THR A 25 7.41 -13.49 -36.11
C THR A 25 7.71 -12.67 -37.36
N VAL A 26 6.83 -11.76 -37.77
CA VAL A 26 7.07 -10.84 -38.89
C VAL A 26 8.23 -9.90 -38.58
N LEU A 27 8.28 -9.33 -37.37
CA LEU A 27 9.40 -8.49 -36.91
C LEU A 27 10.72 -9.27 -36.85
N ARG A 28 10.72 -10.57 -36.51
CA ARG A 28 11.89 -11.45 -36.61
C ARG A 28 12.42 -11.53 -38.05
N VAL A 29 11.53 -11.71 -39.04
CA VAL A 29 11.92 -11.77 -40.47
C VAL A 29 12.45 -10.41 -40.94
N VAL A 30 11.75 -9.32 -40.63
CA VAL A 30 12.21 -7.95 -40.95
C VAL A 30 13.58 -7.66 -40.32
N ALA A 31 13.84 -8.17 -39.10
CA ALA A 31 15.14 -8.08 -38.44
C ALA A 31 16.24 -8.83 -39.20
N ARG A 32 15.99 -10.07 -39.65
CA ARG A 32 16.94 -10.83 -40.48
C ARG A 32 17.26 -10.09 -41.78
N LEU A 33 16.24 -9.65 -42.51
CA LEU A 33 16.36 -8.96 -43.80
C LEU A 33 17.10 -7.62 -43.66
N LYS A 34 16.70 -6.74 -42.74
CA LYS A 34 17.35 -5.42 -42.52
C LYS A 34 18.82 -5.57 -42.12
N ARG A 35 19.17 -6.67 -41.45
CA ARG A 35 20.55 -6.98 -40.99
C ARG A 35 21.37 -7.81 -41.99
N ARG A 36 20.79 -8.19 -43.14
CA ARG A 36 21.39 -9.11 -44.13
C ARG A 36 21.87 -10.44 -43.52
N ILE A 37 21.11 -10.95 -42.55
CA ILE A 37 21.38 -12.24 -41.90
C ILE A 37 20.50 -13.31 -42.57
N ASN A 38 21.11 -14.42 -42.98
CA ASN A 38 20.40 -15.54 -43.60
C ASN A 38 19.34 -16.13 -42.67
N ILE A 39 18.25 -16.64 -43.25
CA ILE A 39 17.25 -17.45 -42.55
C ILE A 39 17.88 -18.83 -42.28
N GLU A 40 17.92 -19.25 -41.02
CA GLU A 40 18.48 -20.55 -40.61
C GLU A 40 17.41 -21.40 -39.89
N ILE A 41 17.78 -22.59 -39.42
CA ILE A 41 16.85 -23.59 -38.87
C ILE A 41 16.01 -23.06 -37.69
N ASP A 42 16.54 -22.12 -36.90
CA ASP A 42 15.81 -21.45 -35.81
C ASP A 42 14.69 -20.52 -36.32
N ASP A 43 14.81 -20.00 -37.54
CA ASP A 43 13.79 -19.17 -38.17
C ASP A 43 12.70 -20.04 -38.82
N TYR A 44 13.08 -21.16 -39.46
CA TYR A 44 12.12 -22.13 -40.01
C TYR A 44 11.26 -22.80 -38.92
N LEU A 45 11.86 -23.19 -37.79
CA LEU A 45 11.11 -23.75 -36.65
C LEU A 45 10.11 -22.73 -36.07
N CYS A 46 10.45 -21.44 -36.07
CA CYS A 46 9.50 -20.38 -35.73
C CYS A 46 8.30 -20.34 -36.69
N PHE A 47 8.47 -20.52 -38.01
CA PHE A 47 7.34 -20.58 -38.93
C PHE A 47 6.47 -21.82 -38.71
N THR A 48 7.07 -22.98 -38.45
CA THR A 48 6.33 -24.21 -38.09
C THR A 48 5.55 -24.04 -36.79
N ALA A 49 6.13 -23.42 -35.77
CA ALA A 49 5.44 -23.07 -34.53
C ALA A 49 4.25 -22.11 -34.78
N LEU A 50 4.44 -21.06 -35.60
CA LEU A 50 3.35 -20.13 -35.90
C LEU A 50 2.18 -20.81 -36.64
N PHE A 51 2.47 -21.70 -37.59
CA PHE A 51 1.46 -22.48 -38.29
C PHE A 51 0.65 -23.38 -37.32
N LEU A 52 1.33 -24.11 -36.44
CA LEU A 52 0.70 -24.94 -35.42
C LEU A 52 -0.10 -24.10 -34.40
N LEU A 53 0.36 -22.89 -34.07
CA LEU A 53 -0.36 -21.96 -33.19
C LEU A 53 -1.66 -21.44 -33.83
N TYR A 54 -1.65 -21.11 -35.13
CA TYR A 54 -2.87 -20.81 -35.87
C TYR A 54 -3.83 -22.01 -35.93
N TRP A 55 -3.31 -23.24 -36.07
CA TRP A 55 -4.13 -24.46 -36.04
C TRP A 55 -4.81 -24.66 -34.67
N MET A 56 -4.11 -24.41 -33.56
CA MET A 56 -4.71 -24.40 -32.21
C MET A 56 -5.81 -23.33 -32.07
N LEU A 57 -5.61 -22.12 -32.60
CA LEU A 57 -6.65 -21.08 -32.58
C LEU A 57 -7.92 -21.52 -33.34
N VAL A 58 -7.78 -22.14 -34.51
CA VAL A 58 -8.92 -22.72 -35.26
C VAL A 58 -9.59 -23.83 -34.45
N GLN A 59 -8.82 -24.70 -33.80
CA GLN A 59 -9.35 -25.75 -32.92
C GLN A 59 -10.13 -25.15 -31.75
N LEU A 60 -9.62 -24.13 -31.06
CA LEU A 60 -10.30 -23.44 -29.96
C LEU A 60 -11.63 -22.81 -30.38
N ILE A 61 -11.66 -22.12 -31.53
CA ILE A 61 -12.88 -21.51 -32.07
C ILE A 61 -13.95 -22.58 -32.32
N LEU A 62 -13.58 -23.70 -32.95
CA LEU A 62 -14.47 -24.85 -33.14
C LEU A 62 -14.91 -25.47 -31.80
N TRP A 63 -13.98 -25.60 -30.85
CA TRP A 63 -14.23 -26.18 -29.53
C TRP A 63 -15.27 -25.38 -28.73
N CYS A 64 -15.29 -24.06 -28.87
CA CYS A 64 -16.27 -23.18 -28.23
C CYS A 64 -17.59 -23.10 -29.02
N ALA A 65 -17.56 -23.05 -30.36
CA ALA A 65 -18.75 -22.83 -31.19
C ALA A 65 -19.57 -24.12 -31.49
N ILE A 66 -18.91 -25.26 -31.64
CA ILE A 66 -19.53 -26.57 -31.93
C ILE A 66 -19.19 -27.67 -30.92
N GLY A 67 -18.18 -27.47 -30.07
CA GLY A 67 -17.81 -28.42 -29.00
C GLY A 67 -18.34 -28.08 -27.60
N GLY A 68 -18.94 -26.90 -27.37
CA GLY A 68 -19.52 -26.53 -26.07
C GLY A 68 -18.50 -26.31 -24.93
N ASN A 69 -17.23 -25.99 -25.23
CA ASN A 69 -16.26 -25.67 -24.19
C ASN A 69 -16.61 -24.36 -23.48
N GLY A 70 -16.68 -24.39 -22.15
CA GLY A 70 -17.19 -23.30 -21.31
C GLY A 70 -18.71 -23.33 -21.11
N THR A 71 -19.37 -24.44 -21.39
CA THR A 71 -20.81 -24.69 -21.16
C THR A 71 -20.98 -25.91 -20.24
N HIS A 72 -22.03 -25.93 -19.41
CA HIS A 72 -22.32 -27.02 -18.47
C HIS A 72 -22.56 -28.36 -19.20
N PHE A 73 -21.96 -29.44 -18.72
CA PHE A 73 -21.99 -30.77 -19.34
C PHE A 73 -23.41 -31.36 -19.46
N SER A 74 -24.30 -30.94 -18.55
CA SER A 74 -25.73 -31.26 -18.53
C SER A 74 -26.51 -30.64 -19.70
N GLU A 75 -26.09 -29.46 -20.18
CA GLU A 75 -26.76 -28.71 -21.26
C GLU A 75 -26.39 -29.23 -22.66
N LEU A 76 -25.35 -30.08 -22.77
CA LEU A 76 -24.78 -30.48 -24.06
C LEU A 76 -25.38 -31.78 -24.58
N SER A 77 -25.76 -31.78 -25.87
CA SER A 77 -26.26 -32.99 -26.53
C SER A 77 -25.19 -34.11 -26.57
N PRO A 78 -25.58 -35.39 -26.70
CA PRO A 78 -24.62 -36.49 -26.84
C PRO A 78 -23.64 -36.28 -28.00
N GLU A 79 -24.14 -35.73 -29.12
CA GLU A 79 -23.36 -35.43 -30.33
C GLU A 79 -22.36 -34.31 -30.06
N THR A 80 -22.77 -33.25 -29.35
CA THR A 80 -21.87 -32.15 -28.94
C THR A 80 -20.77 -32.64 -28.01
N ARG A 81 -21.07 -33.55 -27.08
CA ARG A 81 -20.07 -34.17 -26.19
C ARG A 81 -19.08 -35.08 -26.94
N ILE A 82 -19.53 -35.78 -27.98
CA ILE A 82 -18.64 -36.51 -28.91
C ILE A 82 -17.75 -35.54 -29.72
N ILE A 83 -18.28 -34.39 -30.15
CA ILE A 83 -17.50 -33.35 -30.85
C ILE A 83 -16.47 -32.73 -29.91
N PHE A 84 -16.83 -32.42 -28.66
CA PHE A 84 -15.90 -31.97 -27.61
C PHE A 84 -14.70 -32.92 -27.50
N GLY A 85 -14.93 -34.22 -27.31
CA GLY A 85 -13.85 -35.20 -27.15
C GLY A 85 -12.93 -35.34 -28.37
N LYS A 86 -13.49 -35.20 -29.59
CA LYS A 86 -12.71 -35.19 -30.84
C LYS A 86 -11.83 -33.95 -30.97
N ILE A 87 -12.34 -32.77 -30.60
CA ILE A 87 -11.54 -31.53 -30.65
C ILE A 87 -10.50 -31.51 -29.52
N PHE A 88 -10.84 -32.01 -28.33
CA PHE A 88 -9.93 -32.15 -27.20
C PHE A 88 -8.65 -32.92 -27.57
N ILE A 89 -8.78 -34.09 -28.21
CA ILE A 89 -7.62 -34.91 -28.60
C ILE A 89 -6.88 -34.34 -29.82
N ALA A 90 -7.57 -33.68 -30.76
CA ALA A 90 -6.91 -32.97 -31.87
C ALA A 90 -6.06 -31.78 -31.36
N ASN A 91 -6.55 -31.07 -30.33
CA ASN A 91 -5.83 -30.01 -29.64
C ASN A 91 -4.61 -30.55 -28.87
N GLN A 92 -4.73 -31.72 -28.22
CA GLN A 92 -3.59 -32.40 -27.57
C GLN A 92 -2.43 -32.64 -28.55
N PHE A 93 -2.68 -33.32 -29.70
CA PHE A 93 -1.63 -33.58 -30.70
C PHE A 93 -0.95 -32.30 -31.19
N THR A 94 -1.72 -31.22 -31.35
CA THR A 94 -1.21 -29.93 -31.84
C THR A 94 -0.35 -29.25 -30.77
N TYR A 95 -0.81 -29.21 -29.52
CA TYR A 95 -0.04 -28.69 -28.39
C TYR A 95 1.26 -29.49 -28.14
N PHE A 96 1.19 -30.82 -28.19
CA PHE A 96 2.34 -31.72 -28.02
C PHE A 96 3.36 -31.63 -29.18
N ALA A 97 2.96 -31.18 -30.37
CA ALA A 97 3.89 -30.83 -31.43
C ALA A 97 4.48 -29.41 -31.26
N LEU A 98 3.63 -28.43 -30.92
CA LEU A 98 3.97 -27.01 -30.86
C LEU A 98 5.04 -26.69 -29.80
N CYS A 99 4.87 -27.16 -28.58
CA CYS A 99 5.75 -26.76 -27.48
C CYS A 99 7.19 -27.28 -27.61
N PRO A 100 7.43 -28.55 -28.02
CA PRO A 100 8.76 -29.00 -28.41
C PRO A 100 9.37 -28.18 -29.56
N VAL A 101 8.60 -27.80 -30.60
CA VAL A 101 9.10 -27.01 -31.72
C VAL A 101 9.56 -25.61 -31.26
N ILE A 102 8.77 -24.92 -30.41
CA ILE A 102 9.16 -23.64 -29.80
C ILE A 102 10.46 -23.81 -28.97
N LYS A 103 10.48 -24.81 -28.08
CA LYS A 103 11.61 -25.09 -27.18
C LYS A 103 12.91 -25.38 -27.97
N ILE A 104 12.85 -26.21 -29.02
CA ILE A 104 13.97 -26.51 -29.92
C ILE A 104 14.39 -25.26 -30.72
N SER A 105 13.46 -24.43 -31.16
CA SER A 105 13.74 -23.17 -31.86
C SER A 105 14.57 -22.21 -31.00
N ILE A 106 14.22 -22.06 -29.72
CA ILE A 106 14.95 -21.22 -28.75
C ILE A 106 16.37 -21.74 -28.54
N ILE A 107 16.55 -23.06 -28.39
CA ILE A 107 17.88 -23.66 -28.18
C ILE A 107 18.75 -23.56 -29.44
N CYS A 108 18.19 -23.78 -30.63
CA CYS A 108 18.88 -23.56 -31.91
C CYS A 108 19.32 -22.10 -32.05
N PHE A 109 18.47 -21.14 -31.65
CA PHE A 109 18.82 -19.73 -31.61
C PHE A 109 19.94 -19.41 -30.58
N TYR A 110 19.91 -19.99 -29.38
CA TYR A 110 20.99 -19.81 -28.41
C TYR A 110 22.34 -20.37 -28.92
N ARG A 111 22.34 -21.49 -29.63
CA ARG A 111 23.54 -22.05 -30.31
C ARG A 111 24.10 -21.12 -31.39
N ARG A 112 23.30 -20.17 -31.88
CA ARG A 112 23.70 -19.14 -32.85
C ARG A 112 24.28 -17.90 -32.17
N ILE A 113 23.92 -17.62 -30.92
CA ILE A 113 24.46 -16.51 -30.11
C ILE A 113 25.75 -16.86 -29.36
N PHE A 114 25.86 -18.07 -28.80
CA PHE A 114 26.89 -18.41 -27.82
C PHE A 114 27.95 -19.38 -28.39
N PRO A 115 29.01 -18.89 -29.06
CA PRO A 115 30.06 -19.72 -29.63
C PRO A 115 30.93 -20.34 -28.53
N GLY A 116 30.59 -21.56 -28.12
CA GLY A 116 31.34 -22.32 -27.13
C GLY A 116 31.14 -23.83 -27.28
N PRO A 117 32.20 -24.65 -27.45
CA PRO A 117 32.03 -26.07 -27.75
C PRO A 117 31.28 -26.84 -26.65
N THR A 118 31.50 -26.49 -25.39
CA THR A 118 30.75 -27.05 -24.25
C THR A 118 29.27 -26.69 -24.31
N PHE A 119 28.94 -25.43 -24.66
CA PHE A 119 27.56 -24.98 -24.81
C PHE A 119 26.85 -25.70 -25.96
N HIS A 120 27.52 -25.86 -27.11
CA HIS A 120 26.98 -26.59 -28.27
C HIS A 120 26.75 -28.07 -27.98
N ARG A 121 27.57 -28.71 -27.13
CA ARG A 121 27.35 -30.10 -26.67
C ARG A 121 26.14 -30.20 -25.74
N ILE A 122 26.06 -29.37 -24.71
CA ILE A 122 24.96 -29.37 -23.73
C ILE A 122 23.62 -29.09 -24.43
N SER A 123 23.55 -28.04 -25.25
CA SER A 123 22.34 -27.68 -26.00
C SER A 123 21.94 -28.73 -27.06
N ALA A 124 22.88 -29.47 -27.65
CA ALA A 124 22.56 -30.60 -28.53
C ALA A 124 21.92 -31.77 -27.75
N ILE A 125 22.43 -32.08 -26.55
CA ILE A 125 21.84 -33.10 -25.65
C ILE A 125 20.42 -32.69 -25.24
N ILE A 126 20.21 -31.44 -24.83
CA ILE A 126 18.88 -30.94 -24.44
C ILE A 126 17.89 -31.00 -25.63
N ASN A 127 18.29 -30.61 -26.85
CA ASN A 127 17.45 -30.77 -28.04
C ASN A 127 17.07 -32.23 -28.32
N TRP A 128 18.00 -33.18 -28.10
CA TRP A 128 17.72 -34.60 -28.29
C TRP A 128 16.75 -35.15 -27.23
N LEU A 129 16.90 -34.74 -25.96
CA LEU A 129 15.97 -35.08 -24.89
C LEU A 129 14.56 -34.52 -25.14
N ILE A 130 14.44 -33.28 -25.60
CA ILE A 130 13.14 -32.67 -25.99
C ILE A 130 12.54 -33.40 -27.18
N GLY A 131 13.35 -33.80 -28.17
CA GLY A 131 12.89 -34.61 -29.32
C GLY A 131 12.39 -36.00 -28.93
N LEU A 132 13.09 -36.69 -28.02
CA LEU A 132 12.64 -37.99 -27.47
C LEU A 132 11.35 -37.84 -26.66
N TRP A 133 11.26 -36.82 -25.80
CA TRP A 133 10.06 -36.53 -25.03
C TRP A 133 8.87 -36.24 -25.96
N ALA A 134 9.05 -35.39 -26.99
CA ALA A 134 8.04 -35.11 -28.01
C ALA A 134 7.54 -36.37 -28.72
N ALA A 135 8.44 -37.25 -29.16
CA ALA A 135 8.08 -38.52 -29.78
C ALA A 135 7.32 -39.45 -28.82
N ALA A 136 7.76 -39.53 -27.55
CA ALA A 136 7.11 -40.35 -26.53
C ALA A 136 5.67 -39.87 -26.23
N ILE A 137 5.46 -38.58 -26.00
CA ILE A 137 4.13 -38.04 -25.68
C ILE A 137 3.18 -38.08 -26.87
N PHE A 138 3.68 -37.86 -28.10
CA PHE A 138 2.87 -37.99 -29.30
C PHE A 138 2.42 -39.45 -29.51
N LEU A 139 3.31 -40.42 -29.27
CA LEU A 139 2.98 -41.85 -29.31
C LEU A 139 2.02 -42.27 -28.20
N THR A 140 2.19 -41.76 -26.97
CA THR A 140 1.25 -42.02 -25.86
C THR A 140 -0.13 -41.40 -26.12
N CYS A 141 -0.21 -40.21 -26.72
CA CYS A 141 -1.46 -39.60 -27.18
C CYS A 141 -2.14 -40.47 -28.25
N ALA A 142 -1.39 -40.99 -29.23
CA ALA A 142 -1.92 -41.90 -30.26
C ALA A 142 -2.38 -43.26 -29.71
N LEU A 143 -1.86 -43.69 -28.56
CA LEU A 143 -2.18 -44.96 -27.91
C LEU A 143 -3.00 -44.78 -26.61
N GLN A 144 -3.57 -43.59 -26.37
CA GLN A 144 -4.23 -43.23 -25.11
C GLN A 144 -5.46 -44.09 -24.80
N CYS A 145 -6.15 -44.58 -25.84
CA CYS A 145 -7.20 -45.59 -25.76
C CYS A 145 -7.02 -46.64 -26.86
N ARG A 146 -7.48 -47.87 -26.60
CA ARG A 146 -7.44 -49.00 -27.55
C ARG A 146 -8.85 -49.61 -27.67
N PRO A 147 -9.58 -49.40 -28.78
CA PRO A 147 -9.27 -48.50 -29.91
C PRO A 147 -9.40 -47.01 -29.54
N LEU A 148 -8.67 -46.13 -30.24
CA LEU A 148 -8.59 -44.69 -29.90
C LEU A 148 -9.96 -43.98 -29.84
N ARG A 149 -10.93 -44.44 -30.65
CA ARG A 149 -12.30 -43.90 -30.66
C ARG A 149 -13.01 -43.95 -29.29
N GLY A 150 -12.66 -44.91 -28.42
CA GLY A 150 -13.18 -45.02 -27.06
C GLY A 150 -12.83 -43.84 -26.15
N TYR A 151 -11.91 -42.97 -26.58
CA TYR A 151 -11.62 -41.72 -25.89
C TYR A 151 -12.85 -40.80 -25.83
N TRP A 152 -13.49 -40.55 -26.98
CA TRP A 152 -14.61 -39.63 -27.15
C TRP A 152 -15.98 -40.32 -27.30
N ASP A 153 -16.01 -41.62 -27.57
CA ASP A 153 -17.22 -42.42 -27.75
C ASP A 153 -17.28 -43.54 -26.70
N LYS A 154 -18.15 -43.38 -25.70
CA LYS A 154 -18.30 -44.33 -24.58
C LYS A 154 -19.23 -45.51 -24.89
N SER A 155 -19.77 -45.60 -26.10
CA SER A 155 -20.47 -46.82 -26.57
C SER A 155 -19.49 -47.92 -27.02
N VAL A 156 -18.21 -47.58 -27.19
CA VAL A 156 -17.16 -48.51 -27.61
C VAL A 156 -16.40 -49.04 -26.41
N ASP A 157 -16.43 -50.36 -26.21
CA ASP A 157 -15.52 -51.02 -25.27
C ASP A 157 -14.06 -50.76 -25.68
N ALA A 158 -13.30 -50.15 -24.77
CA ALA A 158 -11.96 -49.66 -25.02
C ALA A 158 -11.16 -49.50 -23.72
N VAL A 159 -9.94 -50.03 -23.70
CA VAL A 159 -9.02 -49.83 -22.59
C VAL A 159 -8.26 -48.52 -22.79
N CYS A 160 -8.40 -47.59 -21.83
CA CYS A 160 -7.75 -46.28 -21.84
C CYS A 160 -6.73 -46.14 -20.69
N ILE A 161 -5.69 -45.34 -20.88
CA ILE A 161 -4.80 -44.94 -19.79
C ILE A 161 -5.44 -43.84 -18.93
N ASP A 162 -4.99 -43.73 -17.68
CA ASP A 162 -5.37 -42.66 -16.76
C ASP A 162 -4.94 -41.29 -17.31
N GLY A 163 -5.92 -40.50 -17.77
CA GLY A 163 -5.69 -39.19 -18.38
C GLY A 163 -5.06 -38.19 -17.41
N THR A 164 -5.51 -38.16 -16.17
CA THR A 164 -5.01 -37.22 -15.14
C THR A 164 -3.55 -37.50 -14.82
N LYS A 165 -3.17 -38.78 -14.62
CA LYS A 165 -1.77 -39.17 -14.43
C LYS A 165 -0.92 -38.87 -15.67
N TYR A 166 -1.43 -39.15 -16.87
CA TYR A 166 -0.73 -38.84 -18.13
C TYR A 166 -0.47 -37.33 -18.27
N PHE A 167 -1.45 -36.48 -17.99
CA PHE A 167 -1.29 -35.03 -18.04
C PHE A 167 -0.28 -34.54 -16.99
N ILE A 168 -0.40 -34.94 -15.72
CA ILE A 168 0.52 -34.49 -14.65
C ILE A 168 1.98 -34.85 -14.99
N VAL A 169 2.25 -36.08 -15.45
CA VAL A 169 3.60 -36.49 -15.87
C VAL A 169 4.09 -35.65 -17.05
N ASN A 170 3.29 -35.49 -18.10
CA ASN A 170 3.66 -34.66 -19.26
C ASN A 170 3.93 -33.19 -18.88
N GLN A 171 3.08 -32.60 -18.03
CA GLN A 171 3.26 -31.22 -17.56
C GLN A 171 4.56 -31.04 -16.77
N THR A 172 4.90 -32.01 -15.92
CA THR A 172 6.12 -31.99 -15.10
C THR A 172 7.37 -31.93 -16.00
N PHE A 173 7.40 -32.73 -17.08
CA PHE A 173 8.47 -32.66 -18.08
C PHE A 173 8.48 -31.34 -18.86
N ASN A 174 7.32 -30.78 -19.24
CA ASN A 174 7.23 -29.50 -19.94
C ASN A 174 7.82 -28.35 -19.10
N VAL A 175 7.39 -28.24 -17.83
CA VAL A 175 7.90 -27.26 -16.85
C VAL A 175 9.40 -27.41 -16.62
N LEU A 176 9.88 -28.64 -16.43
CA LEU A 176 11.31 -28.92 -16.24
C LEU A 176 12.14 -28.41 -17.43
N MET A 177 11.67 -28.63 -18.66
CA MET A 177 12.35 -28.16 -19.86
C MET A 177 12.33 -26.63 -20.00
N ASP A 178 11.26 -25.95 -19.57
CA ASP A 178 11.20 -24.48 -19.54
C ASP A 178 12.27 -23.89 -18.61
N PHE A 179 12.39 -24.40 -17.38
CA PHE A 179 13.45 -23.96 -16.45
C PHE A 179 14.87 -24.28 -16.94
N VAL A 180 15.08 -25.46 -17.55
CA VAL A 180 16.37 -25.82 -18.16
C VAL A 180 16.75 -24.86 -19.29
N ILE A 181 15.80 -24.47 -20.15
CA ILE A 181 16.01 -23.52 -21.25
C ILE A 181 16.26 -22.11 -20.72
N LEU A 182 15.54 -21.68 -19.68
CA LEU A 182 15.73 -20.38 -19.03
C LEU A 182 17.11 -20.25 -18.40
N GLY A 183 17.57 -21.29 -17.70
CA GLY A 183 18.87 -21.31 -17.02
C GLY A 183 20.07 -21.46 -17.96
N LEU A 184 19.93 -22.18 -19.07
CA LEU A 184 21.02 -22.56 -20.00
C LEU A 184 22.01 -21.42 -20.37
N PRO A 185 21.57 -20.19 -20.75
CA PRO A 185 22.50 -19.11 -21.10
C PRO A 185 23.01 -18.27 -19.92
N LEU A 186 22.39 -18.33 -18.73
CA LEU A 186 22.72 -17.44 -17.60
C LEU A 186 24.19 -17.49 -17.15
N PRO A 187 24.85 -18.67 -17.02
CA PRO A 187 26.26 -18.75 -16.61
C PRO A 187 27.25 -18.08 -17.57
N ILE A 188 26.86 -17.92 -18.85
CA ILE A 188 27.66 -17.19 -19.84
C ILE A 188 27.40 -15.69 -19.73
N ILE A 189 26.13 -15.31 -19.55
CA ILE A 189 25.68 -13.91 -19.40
C ILE A 189 26.29 -13.25 -18.16
N TRP A 190 26.34 -13.94 -17.02
CA TRP A 190 26.97 -13.41 -15.80
C TRP A 190 28.48 -13.19 -15.93
N ARG A 191 29.14 -13.81 -16.91
CA ARG A 191 30.56 -13.62 -17.23
C ARG A 191 30.81 -12.54 -18.30
N LEU A 192 29.76 -11.99 -18.94
CA LEU A 192 29.87 -10.93 -19.95
C LEU A 192 30.04 -9.55 -19.31
N LYS A 193 31.25 -8.99 -19.41
CA LYS A 193 31.57 -7.58 -19.10
C LYS A 193 30.95 -6.63 -20.13
N ARG A 194 29.62 -6.49 -20.11
CA ARG A 194 28.79 -5.65 -20.97
C ARG A 194 28.18 -4.47 -20.19
N SER A 195 27.80 -3.40 -20.91
CA SER A 195 27.19 -2.20 -20.33
C SER A 195 25.82 -2.49 -19.70
N TRP A 196 25.37 -1.61 -18.81
CA TRP A 196 24.09 -1.77 -18.10
C TRP A 196 22.89 -1.89 -19.05
N GLN A 197 22.84 -1.07 -20.11
CA GLN A 197 21.80 -1.15 -21.15
C GLN A 197 21.79 -2.51 -21.87
N ASP A 198 22.97 -3.08 -22.15
CA ASP A 198 23.06 -4.40 -22.76
C ASP A 198 22.55 -5.51 -21.84
N LYS A 199 22.78 -5.38 -20.53
CA LYS A 199 22.26 -6.29 -19.49
C LYS A 199 20.76 -6.14 -19.30
N LEU A 200 20.23 -4.91 -19.16
CA LEU A 200 18.82 -4.63 -18.95
C LEU A 200 17.93 -5.24 -20.06
N ALA A 201 18.27 -4.96 -21.32
CA ALA A 201 17.56 -5.52 -22.47
C ALA A 201 17.85 -7.01 -22.73
N LEU A 202 18.74 -7.64 -21.93
CA LEU A 202 18.82 -9.10 -21.80
C LEU A 202 17.89 -9.59 -20.69
N SER A 203 17.90 -8.94 -19.52
CA SER A 203 17.01 -9.25 -18.39
C SER A 203 15.53 -9.18 -18.77
N CYS A 204 15.11 -8.27 -19.66
CA CYS A 204 13.73 -8.25 -20.17
C CYS A 204 13.36 -9.54 -20.94
N VAL A 205 14.30 -10.14 -21.68
CA VAL A 205 14.09 -11.44 -22.36
C VAL A 205 13.97 -12.56 -21.33
N PHE A 206 14.81 -12.56 -20.29
CA PHE A 206 14.74 -13.56 -19.21
C PHE A 206 13.51 -13.41 -18.31
N ALA A 207 13.02 -12.19 -18.09
CA ALA A 207 11.77 -11.95 -17.37
C ALA A 207 10.56 -12.55 -18.12
N LEU A 208 10.48 -12.36 -19.45
CA LEU A 208 9.41 -12.97 -20.24
C LEU A 208 9.57 -14.50 -20.37
N GLY A 209 10.81 -15.01 -20.40
CA GLY A 209 11.07 -16.45 -20.27
C GLY A 209 10.61 -17.02 -18.91
N GLY A 210 10.79 -16.26 -17.82
CA GLY A 210 10.25 -16.58 -16.50
C GLY A 210 8.73 -16.60 -16.47
N PHE A 211 8.06 -15.70 -17.20
CA PHE A 211 6.60 -15.73 -17.37
C PHE A 211 6.12 -17.01 -18.07
N VAL A 212 6.86 -17.53 -19.07
CA VAL A 212 6.52 -18.83 -19.69
C VAL A 212 6.64 -19.97 -18.68
N CYS A 213 7.69 -19.98 -17.85
CA CYS A 213 7.82 -20.96 -16.75
C CYS A 213 6.65 -20.87 -15.77
N PHE A 214 6.22 -19.66 -15.40
CA PHE A 214 5.04 -19.43 -14.57
C PHE A 214 3.76 -19.94 -15.22
N ALA A 215 3.53 -19.66 -16.50
CA ALA A 215 2.35 -20.15 -17.23
C ALA A 215 2.28 -21.68 -17.27
N SER A 216 3.41 -22.35 -17.53
CA SER A 216 3.53 -23.81 -17.49
C SER A 216 3.23 -24.37 -16.09
N VAL A 217 3.69 -23.72 -15.01
CA VAL A 217 3.41 -24.11 -13.61
C VAL A 217 1.95 -23.87 -13.22
N TYR A 218 1.39 -22.69 -13.51
CA TYR A 218 0.00 -22.35 -13.18
C TYR A 218 -0.98 -23.33 -13.83
N ARG A 219 -0.71 -23.79 -15.06
CA ARG A 219 -1.54 -24.81 -15.70
C ARG A 219 -1.56 -26.15 -14.93
N ILE A 220 -0.49 -26.54 -14.24
CA ILE A 220 -0.53 -27.73 -13.37
C ILE A 220 -1.55 -27.54 -12.25
N VAL A 221 -1.56 -26.38 -11.58
CA VAL A 221 -2.52 -26.06 -10.52
C VAL A 221 -3.95 -26.10 -11.07
N VAL A 222 -4.19 -25.52 -12.24
CA VAL A 222 -5.50 -25.49 -12.89
C VAL A 222 -6.06 -26.88 -13.23
N LEU A 223 -5.21 -27.88 -13.50
CA LEU A 223 -5.67 -29.25 -13.75
C LEU A 223 -6.32 -29.91 -12.51
N PHE A 224 -6.05 -29.42 -11.29
CA PHE A 224 -6.70 -29.88 -10.06
C PHE A 224 -8.09 -29.26 -9.81
N TYR A 225 -8.46 -28.20 -10.54
CA TYR A 225 -9.78 -27.56 -10.45
C TYR A 225 -10.78 -28.06 -11.51
N ILE A 226 -10.48 -29.17 -12.19
CA ILE A 226 -11.40 -29.78 -13.17
C ILE A 226 -12.32 -30.75 -12.44
N ASP A 227 -13.63 -30.46 -12.47
CA ASP A 227 -14.65 -31.38 -11.98
C ASP A 227 -14.91 -32.51 -13.01
N PRO A 228 -14.84 -33.80 -12.61
CA PRO A 228 -15.14 -34.92 -13.50
C PRO A 228 -16.65 -35.05 -13.83
N THR A 229 -17.53 -34.38 -13.09
CA THR A 229 -18.99 -34.35 -13.33
C THR A 229 -19.40 -33.25 -14.31
N ASP A 230 -18.69 -32.11 -14.31
CA ASP A 230 -18.92 -30.99 -15.24
C ASP A 230 -17.63 -30.51 -15.93
N THR A 231 -16.97 -31.46 -16.59
CA THR A 231 -15.66 -31.21 -17.22
C THR A 231 -15.72 -30.12 -18.29
N THR A 232 -16.81 -30.00 -19.07
CA THR A 232 -16.90 -29.03 -20.19
C THR A 232 -16.98 -27.58 -19.71
N TYR A 233 -17.49 -27.34 -18.51
CA TYR A 233 -17.55 -26.02 -17.89
C TYR A 233 -16.28 -25.66 -17.12
N THR A 234 -15.68 -26.62 -16.40
CA THR A 234 -14.51 -26.37 -15.53
C THR A 234 -13.18 -26.37 -16.27
N VAL A 235 -13.04 -27.17 -17.35
CA VAL A 235 -11.81 -27.24 -18.17
C VAL A 235 -11.48 -25.94 -18.92
N TYR A 236 -12.34 -24.93 -18.89
CA TYR A 236 -12.14 -23.66 -19.62
C TYR A 236 -10.82 -22.97 -19.24
N GLN A 237 -10.42 -22.98 -17.95
CA GLN A 237 -9.13 -22.42 -17.56
C GLN A 237 -7.95 -23.26 -18.08
N ALA A 238 -8.03 -24.60 -17.97
CA ALA A 238 -6.98 -25.50 -18.48
C ALA A 238 -6.82 -25.37 -20.00
N THR A 239 -7.94 -25.16 -20.70
CA THR A 239 -7.99 -24.83 -22.13
C THR A 239 -7.27 -23.51 -22.41
N LEU A 240 -7.65 -22.44 -21.70
CA LEU A 240 -7.10 -21.10 -21.91
C LEU A 240 -5.57 -21.07 -21.70
N TRP A 241 -5.08 -21.63 -20.58
CA TRP A 241 -3.64 -21.68 -20.31
C TRP A 241 -2.85 -22.56 -21.28
N THR A 242 -3.47 -23.60 -21.83
CA THR A 242 -2.89 -24.42 -22.92
C THR A 242 -2.65 -23.63 -24.21
N HIS A 243 -3.32 -22.49 -24.39
CA HIS A 243 -3.10 -21.59 -25.53
C HIS A 243 -2.22 -20.38 -25.17
N ILE A 244 -2.29 -19.87 -23.93
CA ILE A 244 -1.44 -18.76 -23.45
C ILE A 244 0.04 -19.16 -23.47
N GLU A 245 0.39 -20.33 -22.90
CA GLU A 245 1.76 -20.82 -22.77
C GLU A 245 2.52 -20.82 -24.12
N PRO A 246 2.07 -21.51 -25.19
CA PRO A 246 2.79 -21.51 -26.47
C PRO A 246 2.75 -20.14 -27.17
N SER A 247 1.69 -19.34 -26.99
CA SER A 247 1.62 -18.00 -27.59
C SER A 247 2.72 -17.08 -27.04
N VAL A 248 2.91 -17.06 -25.72
CA VAL A 248 3.96 -16.25 -25.09
C VAL A 248 5.33 -16.88 -25.32
N GLY A 249 5.45 -18.21 -25.31
CA GLY A 249 6.68 -18.92 -25.70
C GLY A 249 7.15 -18.56 -27.11
N MET A 250 6.23 -18.41 -28.06
CA MET A 250 6.53 -17.99 -29.44
C MET A 250 7.00 -16.53 -29.52
N ILE A 251 6.41 -15.63 -28.72
CA ILE A 251 6.88 -14.24 -28.59
C ILE A 251 8.30 -14.20 -27.99
N CYS A 252 8.54 -14.94 -26.90
CA CYS A 252 9.86 -15.10 -26.28
C CYS A 252 10.92 -15.58 -27.27
N ALA A 253 10.60 -16.56 -28.12
CA ALA A 253 11.51 -17.07 -29.14
C ALA A 253 11.94 -15.99 -30.15
N CYS A 254 11.08 -15.01 -30.44
CA CYS A 254 11.32 -13.97 -31.46
C CYS A 254 12.05 -12.73 -30.94
N LEU A 255 11.73 -12.27 -29.72
CA LEU A 255 12.23 -11.01 -29.14
C LEU A 255 13.77 -10.80 -29.23
N PRO A 256 14.64 -11.79 -28.96
CA PRO A 256 16.09 -11.61 -29.08
C PRO A 256 16.57 -11.19 -30.48
N THR A 257 15.87 -11.62 -31.54
CA THR A 257 16.19 -11.24 -32.92
C THR A 257 15.66 -9.85 -33.25
N ILE A 258 14.44 -9.53 -32.78
CA ILE A 258 13.77 -8.22 -32.94
C ILE A 258 14.57 -7.10 -32.26
N ARG A 259 15.21 -7.37 -31.11
CA ARG A 259 15.89 -6.37 -30.26
C ARG A 259 16.73 -5.34 -31.05
N GLY A 260 17.41 -5.77 -32.12
CA GLY A 260 18.27 -4.90 -32.93
C GLY A 260 17.68 -4.42 -34.26
N LEU A 261 16.35 -4.45 -34.43
CA LEU A 261 15.62 -3.44 -35.18
C LEU A 261 15.46 -2.15 -34.35
N ILE A 262 15.42 -2.28 -33.02
CA ILE A 262 15.11 -1.20 -32.06
C ILE A 262 16.36 -0.35 -31.81
N THR A 263 16.84 0.33 -32.86
CA THR A 263 17.69 1.53 -32.73
C THR A 263 16.77 2.73 -32.56
N LEU A 264 16.63 3.22 -31.33
CA LEU A 264 15.72 4.33 -30.95
C LEU A 264 15.97 5.67 -31.68
N SER A 265 17.03 5.78 -32.49
CA SER A 265 17.31 6.93 -33.35
C SER A 265 16.44 7.03 -34.60
N SER A 266 15.82 5.95 -35.09
CA SER A 266 15.19 5.93 -36.43
C SER A 266 13.69 6.22 -36.47
N TRP A 267 13.13 6.88 -35.44
CA TRP A 267 11.75 7.39 -35.43
C TRP A 267 11.67 8.94 -35.48
N ARG A 268 12.71 9.58 -36.01
CA ARG A 268 12.71 11.00 -36.43
C ARG A 268 13.01 11.13 -37.93
N ALA A 269 11.97 11.18 -38.76
CA ALA A 269 11.91 11.85 -40.07
C ALA A 269 10.51 11.66 -40.65
N GLY A 270 9.71 12.73 -40.76
CA GLY A 270 8.28 12.59 -41.07
C GLY A 270 7.56 13.81 -41.66
N THR A 271 8.26 14.88 -42.04
CA THR A 271 7.72 15.95 -42.93
C THR A 271 8.82 16.91 -43.35
N LEU A 272 8.60 17.58 -44.50
CA LEU A 272 9.34 18.71 -45.06
C LEU A 272 10.83 18.46 -45.38
N GLY A 273 11.24 18.88 -46.58
CA GLY A 273 12.61 18.78 -47.05
C GLY A 273 12.98 19.95 -47.96
N SER A 274 14.23 19.97 -48.42
CA SER A 274 14.69 20.84 -49.51
C SER A 274 15.80 20.14 -50.29
N GLN A 275 16.12 20.69 -51.46
CA GLN A 275 17.01 20.10 -52.47
C GLN A 275 18.49 20.50 -52.24
N GLY A 276 19.43 19.77 -52.84
CA GLY A 276 20.76 20.32 -53.14
C GLY A 276 21.91 19.31 -53.14
N ALA A 277 22.77 19.42 -54.15
CA ALA A 277 24.07 18.76 -54.33
C ALA A 277 24.92 18.62 -53.03
N GLY A 278 25.78 17.61 -52.84
CA GLY A 278 26.25 16.58 -53.77
C GLY A 278 27.53 16.98 -54.52
N TYR A 279 28.70 16.77 -53.91
CA TYR A 279 29.96 16.43 -54.61
C TYR A 279 31.00 15.86 -53.62
N SER A 280 32.05 15.24 -54.15
CA SER A 280 33.16 14.59 -53.43
C SER A 280 34.25 15.60 -53.02
N THR A 281 35.09 15.35 -52.01
CA THR A 281 36.29 14.47 -52.05
C THR A 281 37.03 14.56 -50.70
N GLY A 282 38.19 13.89 -50.56
CA GLY A 282 39.30 14.47 -49.77
C GLY A 282 39.62 13.85 -48.40
N SER A 283 40.19 12.65 -48.39
CA SER A 283 40.95 12.16 -47.23
C SER A 283 42.32 12.84 -47.13
N LYS A 284 42.73 13.31 -45.94
CA LYS A 284 43.97 12.83 -45.27
C LYS A 284 44.31 13.45 -43.90
N SER A 285 44.74 12.56 -43.00
CA SER A 285 45.72 12.71 -41.90
C SER A 285 45.95 14.06 -41.19
N VAL A 286 45.76 14.05 -39.86
CA VAL A 286 46.39 14.98 -38.91
C VAL A 286 47.91 14.80 -38.89
N GLY A 287 48.66 15.91 -38.88
CA GLY A 287 50.09 15.96 -38.56
C GLY A 287 50.32 16.67 -37.22
N THR A 288 51.32 16.25 -36.43
CA THR A 288 51.53 16.72 -35.05
C THR A 288 52.68 17.72 -34.92
N ARG A 289 52.51 18.78 -34.10
CA ARG A 289 53.42 19.14 -32.99
C ARG A 289 53.01 20.37 -32.15
N ARG A 290 53.56 20.39 -30.93
CA ARG A 290 53.72 21.51 -29.97
C ARG A 290 54.37 22.74 -30.65
N LYS A 291 54.40 23.98 -30.10
CA LYS A 291 54.62 24.38 -28.68
C LYS A 291 54.43 25.91 -28.50
N SER A 292 54.09 26.38 -27.28
CA SER A 292 54.25 27.77 -26.78
C SER A 292 53.34 28.86 -27.39
N GLY A 293 52.88 29.91 -26.68
CA GLY A 293 52.95 30.24 -25.24
C GLY A 293 52.69 31.75 -24.99
N SER A 294 52.45 32.15 -23.71
CA SER A 294 52.18 33.54 -23.21
C SER A 294 50.86 34.17 -23.73
N GLN A 295 50.18 35.15 -23.10
CA GLN A 295 50.13 35.81 -21.76
C GLN A 295 48.89 36.77 -21.78
N LEU A 296 48.30 37.35 -20.72
CA LEU A 296 48.23 37.12 -19.26
C LEU A 296 47.01 37.94 -18.73
N GLY A 297 46.40 37.60 -17.58
CA GLY A 297 45.56 38.56 -16.83
C GLY A 297 44.31 38.02 -16.15
N ASN A 298 44.03 38.24 -14.85
CA ASN A 298 44.85 38.41 -13.66
C ASN A 298 43.87 38.50 -12.46
N SER A 299 43.98 37.61 -11.47
CA SER A 299 43.55 37.83 -10.07
C SER A 299 44.13 36.70 -9.21
N VAL A 300 45.38 36.79 -8.74
CA VAL A 300 45.83 37.50 -7.52
C VAL A 300 45.42 36.76 -6.23
N TYR A 301 46.37 36.01 -5.67
CA TYR A 301 46.38 35.45 -4.32
C TYR A 301 47.85 35.28 -3.85
N ILE A 302 48.22 35.92 -2.74
CA ILE A 302 49.52 35.82 -2.02
C ILE A 302 49.14 35.99 -0.53
N LYS A 303 49.28 34.96 0.35
CA LYS A 303 50.46 34.58 1.17
C LYS A 303 50.84 35.65 2.24
N MET A 304 51.35 35.32 3.44
CA MET A 304 52.15 34.13 3.86
C MET A 304 52.19 33.97 5.41
N ASN A 305 52.33 32.73 5.92
CA ASN A 305 53.21 32.18 7.02
C ASN A 305 53.41 32.98 8.36
N GLU A 306 54.07 32.55 9.48
CA GLU A 306 54.76 31.35 10.06
C GLU A 306 54.94 31.62 11.61
N ARG A 307 55.50 30.83 12.55
CA ARG A 307 56.03 29.44 12.75
C ARG A 307 56.15 29.18 14.27
N VAL A 308 55.99 27.94 14.78
CA VAL A 308 56.74 27.41 15.97
C VAL A 308 57.15 25.95 15.69
N GLU A 309 58.25 25.49 16.31
CA GLU A 309 59.03 24.29 15.93
C GLU A 309 59.13 23.22 17.03
N ARG A 310 59.36 21.96 16.62
CA ARG A 310 60.35 20.98 17.14
C ARG A 310 60.25 19.68 16.32
N GLU A 311 61.29 19.29 15.58
CA GLU A 311 62.47 18.51 16.05
C GLU A 311 62.13 17.05 16.42
N GLU A 312 62.26 16.16 15.43
CA GLU A 312 62.47 14.73 15.64
C GLU A 312 63.97 14.42 15.84
N LYS A 313 64.27 13.22 16.36
CA LYS A 313 65.62 12.64 16.34
C LYS A 313 65.53 11.14 16.07
N ASP A 314 66.33 10.66 15.13
CA ASP A 314 66.42 9.26 14.73
C ASP A 314 66.82 8.32 15.86
N LEU A 315 66.36 7.06 15.78
CA LEU A 315 67.21 5.88 15.99
C LEU A 315 66.50 4.57 15.58
N GLY A 316 67.14 3.79 14.70
CA GLY A 316 66.88 2.34 14.55
C GLY A 316 65.92 1.91 13.44
N MET A 317 66.45 1.15 12.47
CA MET A 317 65.69 0.24 11.62
C MET A 317 65.50 -1.11 12.32
N ASP A 318 64.41 -1.82 12.02
CA ASP A 318 64.44 -3.16 11.41
C ASP A 318 63.00 -3.55 10.97
N GLU A 319 62.85 -4.61 10.15
CA GLU A 319 61.66 -4.85 9.31
C GLU A 319 60.65 -5.91 9.84
N GLU A 320 59.47 -5.94 9.19
CA GLU A 320 58.41 -6.99 9.19
C GLU A 320 57.72 -7.41 10.51
N GLU A 321 56.47 -6.97 10.70
CA GLU A 321 55.29 -7.86 10.54
C GLU A 321 53.97 -7.07 10.37
N THR A 322 52.93 -7.66 9.77
CA THR A 322 51.66 -6.98 9.46
C THR A 322 50.55 -7.25 10.48
N ARG A 323 49.83 -6.20 10.92
CA ARG A 323 48.64 -6.32 11.81
C ARG A 323 47.53 -5.29 11.54
N ASP A 324 46.30 -5.67 11.88
CA ASP A 324 45.07 -4.90 11.64
C ASP A 324 44.99 -3.56 12.39
N GLY A 325 44.84 -2.47 11.63
CA GLY A 325 44.54 -1.13 12.13
C GLY A 325 43.05 -0.93 12.45
N LYS A 326 42.56 -1.54 13.54
CA LYS A 326 41.15 -1.48 13.96
C LYS A 326 40.77 -0.11 14.53
N ILE A 327 40.22 0.79 13.70
CA ILE A 327 39.68 2.09 14.13
C ILE A 327 38.61 1.85 15.21
N THR A 328 38.87 2.35 16.41
CA THR A 328 37.99 2.17 17.58
C THR A 328 37.41 3.53 17.96
N VAL A 329 36.15 3.76 17.58
CA VAL A 329 35.41 4.96 17.99
C VAL A 329 35.01 4.81 19.46
N ARG A 330 35.40 5.76 20.31
CA ARG A 330 34.89 5.85 21.70
C ARG A 330 33.49 6.45 21.70
N THR A 331 32.55 5.76 22.34
CA THR A 331 31.16 6.22 22.54
C THR A 331 30.87 6.35 24.05
N ASP A 332 31.73 7.07 24.76
CA ASP A 332 31.70 7.22 26.23
C ASP A 332 30.98 8.52 26.66
N ILE A 333 29.75 8.76 26.18
CA ILE A 333 28.92 9.89 26.66
C ILE A 333 28.07 9.40 27.84
N LYS A 334 28.39 9.88 29.05
CA LYS A 334 27.61 9.62 30.26
C LYS A 334 26.37 10.51 30.31
N ILE A 335 25.25 10.01 29.80
CA ILE A 335 23.93 10.53 30.15
C ILE A 335 23.71 10.31 31.67
N PRO A 336 23.18 11.29 32.44
CA PRO A 336 22.80 11.05 33.83
C PRO A 336 21.60 10.09 33.87
N SER A 337 21.85 8.83 34.19
CA SER A 337 20.76 7.92 34.55
C SER A 337 20.17 8.37 35.88
N ILE A 338 18.90 8.77 35.87
CA ILE A 338 18.07 8.65 37.06
C ILE A 338 18.09 7.15 37.40
N MET A 339 18.59 6.81 38.60
CA MET A 339 18.71 5.42 39.05
C MET A 339 17.33 4.81 39.32
N ILE A 340 16.66 4.38 38.25
CA ILE A 340 15.79 3.22 38.32
C ILE A 340 16.68 2.02 38.60
N ASP A 341 16.37 1.26 39.65
CA ASP A 341 17.19 0.11 40.06
C ASP A 341 17.08 -1.03 39.03
N HIS A 342 17.99 -1.02 38.05
CA HIS A 342 18.06 -2.00 36.97
C HIS A 342 18.16 -3.45 37.49
N ALA A 343 18.60 -3.68 38.74
CA ALA A 343 18.61 -5.01 39.34
C ALA A 343 17.19 -5.58 39.48
N GLN A 344 16.22 -4.77 39.91
CA GLN A 344 14.82 -5.21 40.08
C GLN A 344 14.11 -5.41 38.74
N VAL A 345 14.34 -4.51 37.78
CA VAL A 345 13.66 -4.52 36.46
C VAL A 345 13.91 -5.83 35.71
N SER A 346 15.08 -6.46 35.88
CA SER A 346 15.45 -7.72 35.24
C SER A 346 14.62 -8.95 35.67
N THR A 347 13.73 -8.83 36.65
CA THR A 347 12.96 -9.94 37.23
C THR A 347 11.50 -10.04 36.73
N ARG A 348 10.95 -8.97 36.14
CA ARG A 348 9.54 -8.92 35.70
C ARG A 348 9.31 -9.82 34.48
N ARG A 349 8.61 -10.95 34.66
CA ARG A 349 8.21 -11.87 33.57
C ARG A 349 6.78 -11.57 33.10
N PRO A 350 6.54 -11.21 31.82
CA PRO A 350 5.19 -10.97 31.31
C PRO A 350 4.24 -12.16 31.54
N PRO A 351 2.97 -11.93 31.94
CA PRO A 351 1.97 -12.99 32.09
C PRO A 351 1.48 -13.56 30.74
N GLN A 352 1.70 -12.82 29.65
CA GLN A 352 1.43 -13.20 28.27
C GLN A 352 2.74 -13.10 27.48
N PRO A 353 3.18 -14.12 26.72
CA PRO A 353 4.39 -14.04 25.91
C PRO A 353 4.23 -13.00 24.78
N PRO A 354 5.34 -12.51 24.19
CA PRO A 354 5.28 -11.68 22.99
C PRO A 354 4.71 -12.46 21.81
N LEU A 355 4.32 -11.74 20.75
CA LEU A 355 3.82 -12.36 19.52
C LEU A 355 4.87 -13.25 18.86
N ASN A 356 4.40 -14.35 18.27
CA ASN A 356 5.21 -15.28 17.51
C ASN A 356 4.76 -15.31 16.04
N PHE A 357 5.42 -14.50 15.21
CA PHE A 357 5.21 -14.41 13.77
C PHE A 357 5.65 -15.66 13.01
N ALA A 358 6.43 -16.57 13.60
CA ALA A 358 6.87 -17.80 12.92
C ALA A 358 5.70 -18.74 12.56
N ALA A 359 4.60 -18.70 13.32
CA ALA A 359 3.36 -19.44 13.01
C ALA A 359 2.67 -18.96 11.72
N LEU A 360 3.00 -17.76 11.24
CA LEU A 360 2.46 -17.12 10.03
C LEU A 360 3.58 -16.71 9.06
N ALA A 361 4.76 -17.32 9.14
CA ALA A 361 5.91 -16.97 8.30
C ALA A 361 5.83 -17.55 6.88
N GLU A 362 5.00 -18.58 6.65
CA GLU A 362 4.82 -19.23 5.35
C GLU A 362 3.48 -18.84 4.71
N PRO A 363 3.42 -18.56 3.39
CA PRO A 363 2.18 -18.17 2.70
C PRO A 363 1.04 -19.20 2.87
N THR A 364 1.38 -20.49 2.93
CA THR A 364 0.43 -21.58 3.15
C THR A 364 -0.16 -21.57 4.57
N SER A 365 0.66 -21.25 5.59
CA SER A 365 0.19 -21.14 6.98
C SER A 365 -0.76 -19.96 7.17
N VAL A 366 -0.52 -18.84 6.50
CA VAL A 366 -1.42 -17.68 6.49
C VAL A 366 -2.79 -18.01 5.88
N LEU A 367 -2.81 -18.69 4.73
CA LEU A 367 -4.06 -19.13 4.08
C LEU A 367 -4.77 -20.24 4.87
N GLN A 368 -4.04 -21.12 5.54
CA GLN A 368 -4.64 -22.11 6.46
C GLN A 368 -5.25 -21.46 7.69
N ALA A 369 -4.59 -20.44 8.27
CA ALA A 369 -5.12 -19.69 9.39
C ALA A 369 -6.41 -18.94 9.01
N SER A 370 -6.45 -18.26 7.86
CA SER A 370 -7.67 -17.56 7.40
C SER A 370 -8.82 -18.53 7.12
N ASN A 371 -8.56 -19.67 6.44
CA ASN A 371 -9.54 -20.75 6.31
C ASN A 371 -10.09 -21.16 7.68
N LYS A 372 -9.22 -21.33 8.68
CA LYS A 372 -9.65 -21.83 9.99
C LYS A 372 -10.45 -20.81 10.80
N LEU A 373 -10.16 -19.51 10.68
CA LEU A 373 -11.02 -18.46 11.22
C LEU A 373 -12.42 -18.49 10.58
N CYS A 374 -12.48 -18.61 9.26
CA CYS A 374 -13.75 -18.67 8.52
C CYS A 374 -14.60 -19.89 8.91
N GLU A 375 -14.00 -21.08 8.96
CA GLU A 375 -14.65 -22.31 9.44
C GLU A 375 -15.21 -22.15 10.86
N ASN A 376 -14.41 -21.59 11.76
CA ASN A 376 -14.80 -21.44 13.17
C ASN A 376 -15.95 -20.44 13.31
N LEU A 377 -15.94 -19.33 12.54
CA LEU A 377 -17.02 -18.33 12.54
C LEU A 377 -18.33 -18.95 12.04
N GLN A 378 -18.28 -19.62 10.89
CA GLN A 378 -19.42 -20.32 10.32
C GLN A 378 -19.99 -21.35 11.31
N GLN A 379 -19.15 -22.22 11.86
CA GLN A 379 -19.57 -23.24 12.85
C GLN A 379 -20.16 -22.61 14.12
N THR A 380 -19.66 -21.44 14.54
CA THR A 380 -20.20 -20.71 15.70
C THR A 380 -21.60 -20.17 15.41
N VAL A 381 -21.80 -19.51 14.26
CA VAL A 381 -23.09 -18.94 13.88
C VAL A 381 -24.13 -20.01 13.56
N ASP A 382 -23.78 -21.03 12.77
CA ASP A 382 -24.70 -22.11 12.42
C ASP A 382 -25.13 -22.91 13.66
N LYS A 383 -24.24 -23.09 14.65
CA LYS A 383 -24.59 -23.66 15.95
C LYS A 383 -25.53 -22.75 16.74
N LEU A 384 -25.29 -21.43 16.78
CA LEU A 384 -26.16 -20.48 17.47
C LEU A 384 -27.57 -20.51 16.87
N VAL A 385 -27.70 -20.37 15.56
CA VAL A 385 -29.00 -20.34 14.86
C VAL A 385 -29.75 -21.68 14.99
N SER A 386 -29.04 -22.82 14.99
CA SER A 386 -29.68 -24.14 15.11
C SER A 386 -30.03 -24.57 16.54
N THR A 387 -29.56 -23.84 17.57
CA THR A 387 -29.81 -24.21 18.99
C THR A 387 -30.53 -23.13 19.81
N VAL A 388 -30.58 -21.89 19.33
CA VAL A 388 -31.25 -20.75 19.98
C VAL A 388 -32.43 -20.28 19.14
N THR A 389 -33.58 -20.03 19.77
CA THR A 389 -34.77 -19.47 19.14
C THR A 389 -35.01 -18.03 19.61
N PRO A 390 -35.79 -17.21 18.88
CA PRO A 390 -36.10 -15.84 19.30
C PRO A 390 -36.71 -15.74 20.70
N GLU A 391 -37.34 -16.79 21.22
CA GLU A 391 -37.96 -16.86 22.54
C GLU A 391 -36.95 -17.15 23.67
N ASN A 392 -35.94 -17.99 23.42
CA ASN A 392 -34.95 -18.39 24.44
C ASN A 392 -33.58 -17.68 24.32
N ALA A 393 -33.44 -16.77 23.35
CA ALA A 393 -32.26 -15.94 23.17
C ALA A 393 -32.06 -14.95 24.33
N THR A 394 -30.80 -14.73 24.71
CA THR A 394 -30.34 -13.79 25.75
C THR A 394 -29.01 -13.17 25.35
N PHE A 395 -28.57 -12.15 26.07
CA PHE A 395 -27.22 -11.62 25.94
C PHE A 395 -26.16 -12.72 26.16
N ASP A 396 -26.37 -13.63 27.12
CA ASP A 396 -25.36 -14.61 27.56
C ASP A 396 -25.16 -15.79 26.58
N ASN A 397 -26.25 -16.30 25.99
CA ASN A 397 -26.19 -17.42 25.05
C ASN A 397 -26.05 -17.01 23.56
N VAL A 398 -26.20 -15.71 23.22
CA VAL A 398 -26.01 -15.22 21.85
C VAL A 398 -24.93 -14.14 21.77
N VAL A 399 -25.20 -12.95 22.30
CA VAL A 399 -24.36 -11.76 22.05
C VAL A 399 -22.97 -11.93 22.66
N ARG A 400 -22.88 -12.44 23.89
CA ARG A 400 -21.61 -12.78 24.54
C ARG A 400 -20.85 -13.86 23.77
N GLN A 401 -21.52 -14.82 23.12
CA GLN A 401 -20.85 -15.83 22.29
C GLN A 401 -20.23 -15.21 21.04
N LEU A 402 -20.94 -14.31 20.36
CA LEU A 402 -20.40 -13.55 19.22
C LEU A 402 -19.22 -12.67 19.64
N LEU A 403 -19.34 -11.92 20.74
CA LEU A 403 -18.27 -11.07 21.27
C LEU A 403 -17.04 -11.88 21.72
N GLN A 404 -17.24 -13.08 22.31
CA GLN A 404 -16.14 -13.99 22.65
C GLN A 404 -15.48 -14.59 21.42
N HIS A 405 -16.23 -14.86 20.34
CA HIS A 405 -15.66 -15.27 19.06
C HIS A 405 -14.83 -14.14 18.44
N GLU A 406 -15.37 -12.92 18.42
CA GLU A 406 -14.73 -11.70 17.90
C GLU A 406 -13.41 -11.39 18.64
N ASN A 407 -13.42 -11.47 19.97
CA ASN A 407 -12.26 -11.35 20.85
C ASN A 407 -11.10 -12.29 20.46
N GLU A 408 -11.38 -13.57 20.16
CA GLU A 408 -10.34 -14.56 19.80
C GLU A 408 -9.97 -14.50 18.31
N MET A 409 -10.90 -14.14 17.42
CA MET A 409 -10.68 -14.03 15.97
C MET A 409 -9.69 -12.90 15.62
N GLN A 410 -9.83 -11.73 16.26
CA GLN A 410 -8.93 -10.59 16.03
C GLN A 410 -7.46 -10.86 16.37
N LEU A 411 -7.20 -11.79 17.31
CA LEU A 411 -5.84 -12.20 17.69
C LEU A 411 -5.00 -12.74 16.53
N THR A 412 -5.65 -13.20 15.46
CA THR A 412 -5.03 -13.78 14.27
C THR A 412 -5.30 -12.95 13.02
N SER A 413 -6.52 -12.43 12.81
CA SER A 413 -6.80 -11.60 11.62
C SER A 413 -5.96 -10.33 11.59
N ASN A 414 -5.75 -9.68 12.73
CA ASN A 414 -4.96 -8.45 12.79
C ASN A 414 -3.49 -8.72 12.44
N LEU A 415 -2.95 -9.87 12.85
CA LEU A 415 -1.59 -10.31 12.47
C LEU A 415 -1.48 -10.59 10.97
N ILE A 416 -2.50 -11.19 10.36
CA ILE A 416 -2.57 -11.44 8.90
C ILE A 416 -2.59 -10.10 8.15
N THR A 417 -3.49 -9.18 8.48
CA THR A 417 -3.55 -7.83 7.88
C THR A 417 -2.21 -7.10 8.03
N MET A 418 -1.57 -7.22 9.20
CA MET A 418 -0.26 -6.62 9.45
C MET A 418 0.86 -7.23 8.61
N ILE A 419 0.90 -8.55 8.43
CA ILE A 419 1.86 -9.23 7.55
C ILE A 419 1.74 -8.71 6.11
N ALA A 420 0.53 -8.49 5.60
CA ALA A 420 0.29 -7.89 4.29
C ALA A 420 0.92 -6.47 4.14
N LEU A 421 0.98 -5.70 5.23
CA LEU A 421 1.52 -4.33 5.25
C LEU A 421 3.04 -4.26 5.48
N VAL A 422 3.66 -5.24 6.14
CA VAL A 422 5.05 -5.10 6.65
C VAL A 422 6.04 -6.20 6.24
N ALA A 423 5.58 -7.37 5.81
CA ALA A 423 6.47 -8.51 5.58
C ALA A 423 7.45 -8.24 4.41
N PRO A 424 8.74 -8.63 4.51
CA PRO A 424 9.70 -8.41 3.44
C PRO A 424 9.44 -9.31 2.22
N ASP A 425 8.97 -10.54 2.42
CA ASP A 425 8.65 -11.44 1.31
C ASP A 425 7.34 -11.05 0.60
N THR A 426 7.35 -11.19 -0.73
CA THR A 426 6.23 -10.77 -1.59
C THR A 426 5.16 -11.84 -1.74
N ALA A 427 5.51 -13.14 -1.71
CA ALA A 427 4.51 -14.19 -1.73
C ALA A 427 3.70 -14.19 -0.42
N LEU A 428 4.39 -13.96 0.71
CA LEU A 428 3.77 -13.85 2.02
C LEU A 428 2.85 -12.63 2.13
N ARG A 429 3.26 -11.44 1.68
CA ARG A 429 2.36 -10.26 1.63
C ARG A 429 1.13 -10.52 0.78
N ASN A 430 1.28 -11.12 -0.40
CA ASN A 430 0.17 -11.38 -1.30
C ASN A 430 -0.82 -12.40 -0.71
N ALA A 431 -0.32 -13.50 -0.11
CA ALA A 431 -1.16 -14.49 0.58
C ALA A 431 -1.84 -13.90 1.82
N ALA A 432 -1.21 -12.95 2.51
CA ALA A 432 -1.80 -12.22 3.63
C ALA A 432 -2.88 -11.22 3.20
N ALA A 433 -2.73 -10.57 2.05
CA ALA A 433 -3.78 -9.76 1.45
C ALA A 433 -5.00 -10.63 1.04
N GLU A 434 -4.77 -11.71 0.31
CA GLU A 434 -5.82 -12.69 -0.07
C GLU A 434 -6.55 -13.25 1.17
N ALA A 435 -5.79 -13.57 2.22
CA ALA A 435 -6.34 -14.01 3.50
C ALA A 435 -7.18 -12.92 4.20
N SER A 436 -6.77 -11.65 4.14
CA SER A 436 -7.50 -10.51 4.72
C SER A 436 -8.81 -10.24 3.99
N ASP A 437 -8.79 -10.28 2.65
CA ASP A 437 -9.99 -10.16 1.82
C ASP A 437 -10.97 -11.32 2.10
N LYS A 438 -10.45 -12.55 2.19
CA LYS A 438 -11.25 -13.74 2.50
C LYS A 438 -11.90 -13.68 3.88
N ILE A 439 -11.16 -13.24 4.90
CA ILE A 439 -11.69 -13.02 6.25
C ILE A 439 -12.80 -11.96 6.21
N SER A 440 -12.59 -10.86 5.48
CA SER A 440 -13.57 -9.78 5.34
C SER A 440 -14.87 -10.24 4.69
N HIS A 441 -14.81 -11.00 3.59
CA HIS A 441 -15.99 -11.61 2.98
C HIS A 441 -16.69 -12.61 3.90
N CYS A 442 -15.95 -13.47 4.61
CA CYS A 442 -16.56 -14.41 5.55
C CYS A 442 -17.27 -13.72 6.73
N MET A 443 -16.74 -12.61 7.25
CA MET A 443 -17.45 -11.83 8.26
C MET A 443 -18.76 -11.23 7.73
N ILE A 444 -18.81 -10.87 6.44
CA ILE A 444 -20.05 -10.43 5.79
C ILE A 444 -21.02 -11.60 5.63
N ASP A 445 -20.61 -12.67 4.94
CA ASP A 445 -21.49 -13.78 4.56
C ASP A 445 -21.94 -14.64 5.76
N CYS A 446 -21.04 -14.90 6.71
CA CYS A 446 -21.30 -15.80 7.84
C CYS A 446 -21.78 -15.09 9.11
N LYS A 447 -21.55 -13.78 9.29
CA LYS A 447 -22.06 -12.99 10.43
C LYS A 447 -23.03 -11.90 9.96
N ALA A 448 -22.54 -10.85 9.31
CA ALA A 448 -23.30 -9.61 9.13
C ALA A 448 -24.54 -9.69 8.22
N GLY A 449 -24.53 -10.57 7.21
CA GLY A 449 -25.64 -10.78 6.26
C GLY A 449 -26.68 -11.80 6.71
N ARG A 450 -26.53 -12.41 7.90
CA ARG A 450 -27.38 -13.52 8.37
C ARG A 450 -28.69 -13.02 8.98
N MET A 451 -29.76 -13.04 8.17
CA MET A 451 -31.14 -12.68 8.55
C MET A 451 -31.72 -13.56 9.68
N ASP A 452 -31.36 -14.84 9.70
CA ASP A 452 -31.68 -15.79 10.76
C ASP A 452 -31.02 -15.43 12.09
N LEU A 453 -29.72 -15.11 12.07
CA LEU A 453 -29.00 -14.59 13.24
C LEU A 453 -29.55 -13.22 13.69
N PHE A 454 -29.86 -12.33 12.75
CA PHE A 454 -30.43 -11.01 13.05
C PHE A 454 -31.76 -11.10 13.79
N ARG A 455 -32.66 -12.01 13.42
CA ARG A 455 -33.94 -12.22 14.14
C ARG A 455 -33.74 -12.63 15.59
N ILE A 456 -32.74 -13.47 15.85
CA ILE A 456 -32.35 -13.88 17.21
C ILE A 456 -31.78 -12.68 17.97
N LEU A 457 -30.87 -11.90 17.35
CA LEU A 457 -30.26 -10.71 17.95
C LEU A 457 -31.26 -9.58 18.25
N ASP A 458 -32.19 -9.27 17.34
CA ASP A 458 -33.22 -8.26 17.57
C ASP A 458 -34.13 -8.69 18.72
N ALA A 459 -34.49 -9.97 18.82
CA ALA A 459 -35.27 -10.49 19.95
C ALA A 459 -34.55 -10.36 21.31
N VAL A 460 -33.22 -10.51 21.36
CA VAL A 460 -32.42 -10.15 22.55
C VAL A 460 -32.48 -8.65 22.82
N TYR A 461 -32.27 -7.83 21.80
CA TYR A 461 -32.28 -6.37 21.92
C TYR A 461 -33.62 -5.84 22.44
N GLN A 462 -34.77 -6.27 21.89
CA GLN A 462 -36.08 -5.81 22.36
C GLN A 462 -36.36 -6.19 23.83
N ARG A 463 -35.75 -7.28 24.33
CA ARG A 463 -35.88 -7.70 25.73
C ARG A 463 -34.87 -7.06 26.68
N GLN A 464 -33.62 -6.86 26.24
CA GLN A 464 -32.50 -6.57 27.14
C GLN A 464 -31.74 -5.25 26.87
N LYS A 465 -32.13 -4.45 25.87
CA LYS A 465 -31.53 -3.11 25.65
C LYS A 465 -31.61 -2.20 26.88
N ASP A 466 -32.67 -2.34 27.67
CA ASP A 466 -32.94 -1.55 28.89
C ASP A 466 -32.67 -2.39 30.17
N ASP A 467 -32.00 -3.53 30.06
CA ASP A 467 -31.66 -4.41 31.18
C ASP A 467 -30.50 -3.83 31.99
N HIS A 468 -30.80 -3.44 33.23
CA HIS A 468 -29.84 -2.89 34.18
C HIS A 468 -29.04 -3.96 34.97
N THR A 469 -29.31 -5.25 34.77
CA THR A 469 -28.45 -6.34 35.28
C THR A 469 -27.21 -6.55 34.41
N LEU A 470 -27.25 -6.10 33.15
CA LEU A 470 -26.07 -5.97 32.29
C LEU A 470 -25.25 -4.74 32.70
N ASP A 471 -23.93 -4.89 32.75
CA ASP A 471 -23.01 -3.74 32.87
C ASP A 471 -23.08 -2.83 31.63
N SER A 472 -22.55 -1.61 31.76
CA SER A 472 -22.63 -0.58 30.73
C SER A 472 -21.96 -0.98 29.42
N GLU A 473 -20.83 -1.69 29.47
CA GLU A 473 -20.11 -2.14 28.28
C GLU A 473 -20.88 -3.27 27.56
N SER A 474 -21.40 -4.25 28.30
CA SER A 474 -22.30 -5.28 27.75
C SER A 474 -23.59 -4.68 27.16
N ARG A 475 -24.20 -3.67 27.78
CA ARG A 475 -25.37 -3.00 27.22
C ARG A 475 -25.03 -2.15 25.98
N LYS A 476 -23.89 -1.44 25.94
CA LYS A 476 -23.40 -0.75 24.72
C LYS A 476 -23.16 -1.76 23.59
N ALA A 477 -22.51 -2.89 23.88
CA ALA A 477 -22.28 -3.96 22.90
C ALA A 477 -23.59 -4.52 22.30
N LEU A 478 -24.63 -4.74 23.12
CA LEU A 478 -25.95 -5.20 22.64
C LEU A 478 -26.60 -4.20 21.68
N VAL A 479 -26.54 -2.90 21.99
CA VAL A 479 -27.12 -1.84 21.16
C VAL A 479 -26.40 -1.75 19.83
N GLU A 480 -25.07 -1.64 19.84
CA GLU A 480 -24.27 -1.50 18.62
C GLU A 480 -24.28 -2.74 17.74
N GLU A 481 -24.20 -3.94 18.34
CA GLU A 481 -24.23 -5.19 17.58
C GLU A 481 -25.53 -5.24 16.77
N ARG A 482 -26.68 -5.00 17.41
CA ARG A 482 -27.99 -4.91 16.72
C ARG A 482 -28.04 -3.77 15.71
N GLN A 483 -27.47 -2.60 16.03
CA GLN A 483 -27.44 -1.45 15.12
C GLN A 483 -26.60 -1.73 13.85
N SER A 484 -25.55 -2.57 13.93
CA SER A 484 -24.73 -2.94 12.76
C SER A 484 -25.55 -3.68 11.69
N TYR A 485 -26.40 -4.64 12.09
CA TYR A 485 -27.30 -5.35 11.16
C TYR A 485 -28.37 -4.43 10.55
N VAL A 486 -28.92 -3.51 11.35
CA VAL A 486 -29.87 -2.48 10.88
C VAL A 486 -29.22 -1.60 9.80
N ARG A 487 -27.99 -1.14 10.05
CA ARG A 487 -27.20 -0.31 9.12
C ARG A 487 -26.69 -1.09 7.90
N ASN A 488 -26.69 -2.42 7.96
CA ASN A 488 -26.50 -3.34 6.83
C ASN A 488 -27.81 -3.74 6.14
N GLY A 489 -28.94 -3.08 6.45
CA GLY A 489 -30.21 -3.24 5.75
C GLY A 489 -31.05 -4.46 6.14
N LEU A 490 -30.68 -5.23 7.17
CA LEU A 490 -31.44 -6.43 7.57
C LEU A 490 -32.77 -6.12 8.28
N SER A 491 -33.00 -4.86 8.66
CA SER A 491 -34.31 -4.38 9.14
C SER A 491 -35.26 -3.93 8.03
N LEU A 492 -34.85 -3.96 6.75
CA LEU A 492 -35.72 -3.60 5.64
C LEU A 492 -36.76 -4.70 5.42
N THR A 493 -38.03 -4.33 5.51
CA THR A 493 -39.15 -5.23 5.18
C THR A 493 -39.12 -5.62 3.70
N ASP A 494 -39.65 -6.81 3.41
CA ASP A 494 -39.68 -7.50 2.12
C ASP A 494 -38.34 -8.08 1.63
N ALA A 495 -38.13 -9.37 1.93
CA ALA A 495 -37.15 -10.22 1.26
C ALA A 495 -37.56 -11.71 1.29
N PRO A 496 -38.05 -12.28 0.17
CA PRO A 496 -37.90 -13.70 -0.11
C PRO A 496 -36.41 -14.03 -0.33
N LEU A 497 -35.98 -15.24 0.04
CA LEU A 497 -34.62 -15.72 -0.25
C LEU A 497 -34.52 -16.15 -1.71
N VAL A 498 -33.76 -15.41 -2.54
CA VAL A 498 -33.40 -15.77 -3.92
C VAL A 498 -31.97 -15.31 -4.20
N GLU A 499 -31.15 -16.18 -4.80
CA GLU A 499 -29.68 -16.04 -4.79
C GLU A 499 -29.10 -15.22 -5.97
N ASP A 500 -29.88 -14.97 -7.03
CA ASP A 500 -29.41 -14.36 -8.28
C ASP A 500 -29.62 -12.83 -8.37
N ALA A 501 -28.74 -12.07 -7.71
CA ALA A 501 -28.73 -10.60 -7.72
C ALA A 501 -27.71 -10.02 -8.74
N SER A 502 -27.93 -10.29 -10.04
CA SER A 502 -27.02 -9.92 -11.14
C SER A 502 -27.50 -8.76 -12.03
N SER A 503 -28.73 -8.26 -11.87
CA SER A 503 -29.24 -7.09 -12.61
C SER A 503 -30.03 -6.13 -11.71
N SER A 504 -29.76 -4.83 -11.86
CA SER A 504 -30.42 -3.75 -11.10
C SER A 504 -31.80 -3.36 -11.66
N ALA A 505 -32.14 -3.80 -12.87
CA ALA A 505 -33.35 -3.40 -13.60
C ALA A 505 -34.64 -4.16 -13.20
N GLY A 506 -34.56 -5.11 -12.26
CA GLY A 506 -35.70 -5.96 -11.86
C GLY A 506 -35.81 -6.26 -10.36
N ALA A 507 -35.01 -5.63 -9.50
CA ALA A 507 -35.04 -5.86 -8.05
C ALA A 507 -36.30 -5.25 -7.43
N SER A 508 -37.26 -6.09 -7.04
CA SER A 508 -38.58 -5.66 -6.53
C SER A 508 -38.62 -5.31 -5.04
N SER A 509 -37.54 -5.52 -4.28
CA SER A 509 -37.48 -5.19 -2.86
C SER A 509 -36.25 -4.37 -2.45
N GLY A 510 -36.39 -3.61 -1.36
CA GLY A 510 -35.36 -2.70 -0.86
C GLY A 510 -34.08 -3.41 -0.44
N SER A 511 -34.20 -4.59 0.17
CA SER A 511 -33.06 -5.41 0.62
C SER A 511 -32.17 -5.87 -0.55
N THR A 512 -32.76 -6.41 -1.62
CA THR A 512 -31.99 -6.82 -2.82
C THR A 512 -31.29 -5.64 -3.49
N LYS A 513 -31.96 -4.47 -3.57
CA LYS A 513 -31.35 -3.24 -4.09
C LYS A 513 -30.19 -2.75 -3.21
N PHE A 514 -30.35 -2.78 -1.88
CA PHE A 514 -29.30 -2.42 -0.94
C PHE A 514 -28.06 -3.32 -1.07
N GLY A 515 -28.25 -4.64 -1.13
CA GLY A 515 -27.15 -5.60 -1.29
C GLY A 515 -26.36 -5.41 -2.60
N TYR A 516 -27.04 -5.11 -3.71
CA TYR A 516 -26.39 -4.73 -4.97
C TYR A 516 -25.54 -3.45 -4.82
N ILE A 517 -26.11 -2.40 -4.21
CA ILE A 517 -25.44 -1.12 -3.98
C ILE A 517 -24.19 -1.30 -3.11
N ALA A 518 -24.29 -2.03 -2.01
CA ALA A 518 -23.16 -2.31 -1.11
C ALA A 518 -22.01 -3.04 -1.84
N ARG A 519 -22.33 -4.09 -2.61
CA ARG A 519 -21.34 -4.84 -3.41
C ARG A 519 -20.68 -3.98 -4.49
N ARG A 520 -21.42 -3.09 -5.17
CA ARG A 520 -20.82 -2.18 -6.15
C ARG A 520 -19.96 -1.10 -5.49
N LEU A 521 -20.37 -0.56 -4.32
CA LEU A 521 -19.54 0.37 -3.54
C LEU A 521 -18.22 -0.27 -3.10
N GLN A 522 -18.22 -1.50 -2.60
CA GLN A 522 -16.99 -2.23 -2.23
C GLN A 522 -16.06 -2.39 -3.45
N ASN A 523 -16.60 -2.81 -4.60
CA ASN A 523 -15.83 -2.92 -5.84
C ASN A 523 -15.23 -1.57 -6.27
N ILE A 524 -16.00 -0.48 -6.18
CA ILE A 524 -15.53 0.87 -6.49
C ILE A 524 -14.41 1.31 -5.53
N GLN A 525 -14.54 1.05 -4.22
CA GLN A 525 -13.50 1.39 -3.24
C GLN A 525 -12.18 0.70 -3.57
N SER A 526 -12.21 -0.61 -3.83
CA SER A 526 -11.02 -1.37 -4.23
C SER A 526 -10.43 -0.89 -5.55
N GLU A 527 -11.26 -0.62 -6.57
CA GLU A 527 -10.82 -0.12 -7.89
C GLU A 527 -10.20 1.29 -7.78
N PHE A 528 -10.83 2.19 -7.04
CA PHE A 528 -10.39 3.56 -6.81
C PHE A 528 -9.03 3.61 -6.09
N VAL A 529 -8.88 2.84 -5.01
CA VAL A 529 -7.63 2.75 -4.24
C VAL A 529 -6.52 2.10 -5.07
N LYS A 530 -6.83 1.01 -5.79
CA LYS A 530 -5.90 0.34 -6.70
C LYS A 530 -5.35 1.26 -7.79
N ASN A 531 -6.19 2.11 -8.38
CA ASN A 531 -5.77 3.06 -9.42
C ASN A 531 -4.81 4.13 -8.88
N LEU A 532 -4.86 4.47 -7.58
CA LEU A 532 -3.89 5.35 -6.91
C LEU A 532 -2.54 4.66 -6.65
N ASP A 533 -2.55 3.33 -6.45
CA ASP A 533 -1.38 2.56 -5.98
C ASP A 533 -0.59 1.87 -7.10
N GLU A 534 -1.26 1.28 -8.11
CA GLU A 534 -0.59 0.44 -9.12
C GLU A 534 0.18 1.23 -10.19
N LYS A 535 -0.04 2.55 -10.28
CA LYS A 535 0.60 3.40 -11.28
C LYS A 535 1.70 4.26 -10.65
N PRO A 536 2.97 4.11 -11.07
CA PRO A 536 4.05 5.01 -10.65
C PRO A 536 3.87 6.37 -11.35
N HIS A 537 3.01 7.21 -10.78
CA HIS A 537 2.74 8.56 -11.27
C HIS A 537 4.00 9.41 -11.09
N CYS A 538 4.66 9.72 -12.20
CA CYS A 538 5.88 10.51 -12.20
C CYS A 538 5.95 11.44 -13.41
N ILE A 539 6.60 12.59 -13.21
CA ILE A 539 6.94 13.53 -14.29
C ILE A 539 8.45 13.59 -14.48
N TRP A 540 8.86 14.00 -15.68
CA TRP A 540 10.27 14.14 -16.04
C TRP A 540 10.60 15.60 -16.29
N LEU A 541 11.31 16.21 -15.34
CA LEU A 541 11.68 17.61 -15.36
C LEU A 541 13.17 17.75 -15.65
N ALA A 542 13.56 18.69 -16.50
CA ALA A 542 14.95 19.01 -16.74
C ALA A 542 15.55 19.58 -15.46
N ARG A 543 16.84 19.35 -15.23
CA ARG A 543 17.57 19.86 -14.06
C ARG A 543 17.44 21.39 -13.87
N ALA A 544 17.25 22.14 -14.95
CA ALA A 544 16.99 23.59 -14.90
C ALA A 544 15.54 23.96 -14.51
N GLU A 545 14.55 23.08 -14.75
CA GLU A 545 13.16 23.27 -14.28
C GLU A 545 13.07 23.13 -12.75
N LEU A 546 13.98 22.34 -12.14
CA LEU A 546 14.09 22.07 -10.70
C LEU A 546 15.03 23.06 -9.96
N ALA A 547 15.09 24.32 -10.40
CA ALA A 547 15.83 25.36 -9.68
C ALA A 547 15.29 25.54 -8.24
N GLY A 548 16.18 25.79 -7.28
CA GLY A 548 15.85 25.89 -5.85
C GLY A 548 15.92 24.56 -5.07
N VAL A 549 15.92 23.42 -5.76
CA VAL A 549 16.14 22.09 -5.16
C VAL A 549 17.64 21.88 -4.89
N GLN A 550 18.00 21.33 -3.72
CA GLN A 550 19.39 21.08 -3.35
C GLN A 550 20.04 19.93 -4.17
N GLU A 551 21.36 20.03 -4.39
CA GLU A 551 22.10 19.14 -5.30
C GLU A 551 22.12 17.67 -4.83
N ASP A 552 22.19 17.44 -3.52
CA ASP A 552 22.14 16.11 -2.92
C ASP A 552 20.81 15.41 -3.23
N ALA A 553 19.68 16.11 -3.04
CA ALA A 553 18.35 15.62 -3.38
C ALA A 553 18.19 15.39 -4.89
N LEU A 554 18.71 16.29 -5.74
CA LEU A 554 18.74 16.11 -7.20
C LEU A 554 19.59 14.90 -7.62
N SER A 555 20.69 14.60 -6.90
CA SER A 555 21.55 13.46 -7.19
C SER A 555 20.91 12.11 -6.85
N GLY A 556 19.91 12.10 -5.96
CA GLY A 556 19.10 10.92 -5.61
C GLY A 556 17.97 10.59 -6.60
N LEU A 557 17.70 11.46 -7.59
CA LEU A 557 16.62 11.25 -8.56
C LEU A 557 17.03 10.33 -9.72
N GLU A 558 16.09 9.52 -10.22
CA GLU A 558 16.32 8.69 -11.40
C GLU A 558 16.56 9.59 -12.63
N THR A 559 17.73 9.46 -13.26
CA THR A 559 18.06 10.21 -14.48
C THR A 559 17.48 9.53 -15.71
N GLY A 560 16.79 10.29 -16.55
CA GLY A 560 16.08 9.80 -17.72
C GLY A 560 17.02 9.38 -18.84
N THR A 561 16.50 8.60 -19.79
CA THR A 561 17.28 8.09 -20.93
C THR A 561 16.51 8.24 -22.24
N GLY A 562 17.22 8.28 -23.37
CA GLY A 562 16.61 8.39 -24.69
C GLY A 562 15.94 9.75 -24.90
N ASN A 563 14.62 9.79 -24.98
CA ASN A 563 13.84 11.03 -25.11
C ASN A 563 13.72 11.81 -23.77
N LEU A 564 14.20 11.24 -22.67
CA LEU A 564 14.19 11.82 -21.33
C LEU A 564 15.62 12.13 -20.83
N ASP A 565 16.63 12.05 -21.72
CA ASP A 565 18.01 12.39 -21.39
C ASP A 565 18.13 13.85 -20.89
N GLY A 566 18.96 14.07 -19.87
CA GLY A 566 19.06 15.36 -19.15
C GLY A 566 17.86 15.73 -18.26
N LYS A 567 16.81 14.89 -18.18
CA LYS A 567 15.71 15.04 -17.22
C LYS A 567 15.86 14.13 -16.01
N LEU A 568 15.29 14.55 -14.89
CA LEU A 568 15.19 13.82 -13.64
C LEU A 568 13.73 13.45 -13.38
N LYS A 569 13.52 12.26 -12.84
CA LYS A 569 12.20 11.76 -12.45
C LYS A 569 11.78 12.38 -11.12
N VAL A 570 10.58 12.94 -11.07
CA VAL A 570 9.92 13.34 -9.82
C VAL A 570 8.70 12.45 -9.63
N ASP A 571 8.66 11.77 -8.48
CA ASP A 571 7.54 10.94 -8.06
C ASP A 571 6.42 11.81 -7.47
N LEU A 572 5.21 11.65 -8.00
CA LEU A 572 4.01 12.37 -7.56
C LEU A 572 3.34 11.68 -6.35
N ASN A 573 3.64 10.40 -6.12
CA ASN A 573 3.02 9.60 -5.08
C ASN A 573 3.70 9.84 -3.71
N GLY A 574 3.35 10.96 -3.07
CA GLY A 574 3.61 11.20 -1.65
C GLY A 574 4.56 12.35 -1.35
N MET A 575 5.56 12.11 -0.48
CA MET A 575 6.33 13.19 0.14
C MET A 575 7.25 13.96 -0.81
N GLN A 576 7.74 13.33 -1.89
CA GLN A 576 8.68 13.98 -2.81
C GLN A 576 8.05 15.17 -3.53
N ALA A 577 6.92 15.00 -4.23
CA ALA A 577 6.24 16.13 -4.88
C ALA A 577 5.76 17.19 -3.88
N ARG A 578 5.31 16.80 -2.69
CA ARG A 578 4.93 17.75 -1.61
C ARG A 578 6.11 18.63 -1.18
N TRP A 579 7.29 18.04 -1.03
CA TRP A 579 8.53 18.77 -0.72
C TRP A 579 9.01 19.63 -1.90
N MET A 580 8.95 19.13 -3.13
CA MET A 580 9.31 19.93 -4.32
C MET A 580 8.47 21.23 -4.42
N LEU A 581 7.20 21.21 -3.98
CA LEU A 581 6.35 22.41 -3.90
C LEU A 581 6.79 23.43 -2.83
N THR A 582 7.61 23.07 -1.84
CA THR A 582 8.17 24.05 -0.87
C THR A 582 9.48 24.66 -1.37
N VAL A 583 10.30 23.94 -2.14
CA VAL A 583 11.67 24.38 -2.52
C VAL A 583 11.83 24.84 -3.98
N ALA A 584 11.03 24.35 -4.94
CA ALA A 584 11.22 24.71 -6.35
C ALA A 584 10.86 26.19 -6.62
N SER A 585 11.84 26.97 -7.08
CA SER A 585 11.69 28.43 -7.23
C SER A 585 10.86 28.84 -8.44
N SER A 586 10.90 28.06 -9.53
CA SER A 586 10.09 28.28 -10.73
C SER A 586 8.59 28.11 -10.46
N PRO A 587 7.75 29.17 -10.59
CA PRO A 587 6.31 29.07 -10.38
C PRO A 587 5.64 28.12 -11.38
N ALA A 588 6.11 28.10 -12.63
CA ALA A 588 5.63 27.19 -13.66
C ALA A 588 5.93 25.72 -13.31
N THR A 589 7.10 25.44 -12.71
CA THR A 589 7.44 24.09 -12.24
C THR A 589 6.55 23.68 -11.07
N ARG A 590 6.31 24.57 -10.10
CA ARG A 590 5.37 24.31 -9.00
C ARG A 590 3.95 24.07 -9.51
N GLN A 591 3.46 24.88 -10.46
CA GLN A 591 2.14 24.71 -11.06
C GLN A 591 2.02 23.36 -11.78
N ASN A 592 3.05 22.95 -12.53
CA ASN A 592 3.09 21.65 -13.21
C ASN A 592 3.07 20.48 -12.22
N ILE A 593 3.94 20.50 -11.19
CA ILE A 593 3.95 19.49 -10.12
C ILE A 593 2.59 19.42 -9.43
N TYR A 594 2.04 20.56 -9.01
CA TYR A 594 0.73 20.62 -8.36
C TYR A 594 -0.33 19.98 -9.24
N LEU A 595 -0.50 20.48 -10.47
CA LEU A 595 -1.57 20.07 -11.37
C LEU A 595 -1.49 18.57 -11.70
N GLU A 596 -0.29 18.03 -11.94
CA GLU A 596 -0.14 16.60 -12.21
C GLU A 596 -0.35 15.75 -10.94
N THR A 597 -0.03 16.24 -9.72
CA THR A 597 -0.49 15.54 -8.49
C THR A 597 -2.02 15.55 -8.34
N ARG A 598 -2.74 16.54 -8.88
CA ARG A 598 -4.23 16.53 -8.90
C ARG A 598 -4.82 15.55 -9.93
N ARG A 599 -4.01 15.12 -10.91
CA ARG A 599 -4.40 14.20 -12.00
C ARG A 599 -3.95 12.74 -11.80
N VAL A 600 -3.34 12.45 -10.65
CA VAL A 600 -3.13 11.08 -10.16
C VAL A 600 -4.47 10.33 -10.16
N ALA A 601 -4.50 9.15 -10.80
CA ALA A 601 -5.70 8.35 -11.08
C ALA A 601 -6.90 9.12 -11.69
N ILE A 602 -6.70 9.94 -12.73
CA ILE A 602 -7.79 10.67 -13.44
C ILE A 602 -8.94 9.76 -13.93
N GLU A 603 -8.69 8.49 -14.19
CA GLU A 603 -9.70 7.45 -14.45
C GLU A 603 -10.76 7.30 -13.35
N ASN A 604 -10.44 7.67 -12.10
CA ASN A 604 -11.35 7.57 -10.97
C ASN A 604 -12.51 8.59 -11.01
N VAL A 605 -12.59 9.50 -11.99
CA VAL A 605 -13.70 10.47 -12.10
C VAL A 605 -15.05 9.75 -12.17
N SER A 606 -15.18 8.72 -13.02
CA SER A 606 -16.44 7.96 -13.17
C SER A 606 -16.78 7.19 -11.89
N LEU A 607 -15.78 6.53 -11.29
CA LEU A 607 -15.90 5.78 -10.03
C LEU A 607 -16.35 6.69 -8.88
N PHE A 608 -15.79 7.90 -8.78
CA PHE A 608 -16.18 8.87 -7.76
C PHE A 608 -17.66 9.28 -7.94
N HIS A 609 -18.04 9.65 -9.15
CA HIS A 609 -19.42 10.06 -9.47
C HIS A 609 -20.42 8.93 -9.21
N GLU A 610 -20.09 7.68 -9.53
CA GLU A 610 -20.94 6.52 -9.26
C GLU A 610 -21.09 6.28 -7.74
N ALA A 611 -19.99 6.32 -6.98
CA ALA A 611 -20.00 6.09 -5.54
C ALA A 611 -20.86 7.11 -4.77
N ILE A 612 -20.82 8.40 -5.14
CA ILE A 612 -21.66 9.43 -4.52
C ILE A 612 -23.15 9.12 -4.71
N ARG A 613 -23.57 8.74 -5.92
CA ARG A 613 -24.96 8.39 -6.22
C ARG A 613 -25.39 7.14 -5.47
N LEU A 614 -24.57 6.10 -5.48
CA LEU A 614 -24.81 4.85 -4.77
C LEU A 614 -24.90 5.06 -3.24
N ARG A 615 -24.04 5.91 -2.65
CA ARG A 615 -24.11 6.30 -1.23
C ARG A 615 -25.42 7.00 -0.88
N HIS A 616 -25.82 7.99 -1.67
CA HIS A 616 -27.10 8.69 -1.48
C HIS A 616 -28.30 7.73 -1.58
N GLN A 617 -28.34 6.87 -2.61
CA GLN A 617 -29.40 5.87 -2.76
C GLN A 617 -29.40 4.82 -1.63
N SER A 618 -28.22 4.44 -1.12
CA SER A 618 -28.07 3.53 0.03
C SER A 618 -28.68 4.14 1.31
N ALA A 619 -28.34 5.40 1.60
CA ALA A 619 -28.86 6.12 2.75
C ALA A 619 -30.39 6.28 2.69
N GLN A 620 -30.94 6.62 1.52
CA GLN A 620 -32.39 6.70 1.31
C GLN A 620 -33.11 5.36 1.53
N LEU A 621 -32.54 4.24 1.06
CA LEU A 621 -33.11 2.91 1.31
C LEU A 621 -33.15 2.56 2.80
N LEU A 622 -32.16 3.00 3.58
CA LEU A 622 -32.10 2.84 5.03
C LEU A 622 -32.94 3.89 5.80
N GLY A 623 -33.65 4.79 5.12
CA GLY A 623 -34.53 5.79 5.74
C GLY A 623 -33.84 7.11 6.14
N TYR A 624 -32.60 7.35 5.72
CA TYR A 624 -31.86 8.59 5.99
C TYR A 624 -32.01 9.58 4.82
N PRO A 625 -32.04 10.90 5.07
CA PRO A 625 -32.21 11.90 4.01
C PRO A 625 -31.02 12.01 3.05
N ASN A 626 -29.81 11.69 3.53
CA ASN A 626 -28.56 11.75 2.78
C ASN A 626 -27.47 10.88 3.45
N HIS A 627 -26.32 10.71 2.80
CA HIS A 627 -25.24 9.84 3.29
C HIS A 627 -24.56 10.39 4.56
N THR A 628 -24.44 11.71 4.68
CA THR A 628 -23.92 12.34 5.91
C THR A 628 -24.77 11.97 7.12
N ALA A 629 -26.11 12.06 7.04
CA ALA A 629 -27.02 11.69 8.12
C ALA A 629 -26.87 10.21 8.52
N PHE A 630 -26.69 9.32 7.55
CA PHE A 630 -26.38 7.91 7.81
C PHE A 630 -25.03 7.74 8.52
N LYS A 631 -23.98 8.45 8.13
CA LYS A 631 -22.64 8.31 8.74
C LYS A 631 -22.55 8.90 10.15
N VAL A 632 -23.15 10.06 10.41
CA VAL A 632 -22.98 10.77 11.69
C VAL A 632 -23.83 10.23 12.85
N GLU A 633 -24.87 9.42 12.60
CA GLU A 633 -25.72 8.80 13.65
C GLU A 633 -24.89 8.14 14.77
N VAL A 634 -23.84 7.41 14.38
CA VAL A 634 -23.00 6.61 15.29
C VAL A 634 -21.82 7.40 15.91
N THR A 635 -21.64 8.68 15.55
CA THR A 635 -20.49 9.52 15.96
C THR A 635 -20.81 10.39 17.19
N MET A 636 -19.89 11.19 17.72
CA MET A 636 -20.20 12.19 18.77
C MET A 636 -21.14 13.29 18.26
N ALA A 637 -21.01 13.68 16.99
CA ALA A 637 -21.82 14.75 16.39
C ALA A 637 -23.31 14.40 16.28
N LYS A 638 -23.65 13.11 16.12
CA LYS A 638 -25.02 12.53 15.98
C LYS A 638 -25.88 13.06 14.81
N THR A 639 -25.64 14.26 14.29
CA THR A 639 -26.50 14.94 13.31
C THR A 639 -25.68 15.76 12.30
N PRO A 640 -26.16 15.93 11.06
CA PRO A 640 -25.50 16.82 10.09
C PRO A 640 -25.48 18.28 10.53
N ALA A 641 -26.47 18.71 11.33
CA ALA A 641 -26.54 20.07 11.86
C ALA A 641 -25.33 20.38 12.76
N ALA A 642 -25.03 19.52 13.74
CA ALA A 642 -23.88 19.71 14.62
C ALA A 642 -22.53 19.71 13.86
N VAL A 643 -22.42 18.94 12.77
CA VAL A 643 -21.25 19.01 11.87
C VAL A 643 -21.18 20.37 11.17
N MET A 644 -22.29 20.84 10.59
CA MET A 644 -22.33 22.15 9.92
C MET A 644 -22.08 23.31 10.90
N ASP A 645 -22.60 23.27 12.13
CA ASP A 645 -22.35 24.30 13.15
C ASP A 645 -20.85 24.45 13.44
N LEU A 646 -20.12 23.33 13.54
CA LEU A 646 -18.67 23.34 13.67
C LEU A 646 -17.99 23.89 12.40
N LEU A 647 -18.36 23.38 11.22
CA LEU A 647 -17.69 23.73 9.96
C LEU A 647 -17.92 25.19 9.57
N ASP A 648 -19.10 25.75 9.81
CA ASP A 648 -19.43 27.16 9.60
C ASP A 648 -18.64 28.05 10.57
N GLY A 649 -18.58 27.69 11.85
CA GLY A 649 -17.78 28.41 12.84
C GLY A 649 -16.28 28.42 12.52
N VAL A 650 -15.73 27.30 12.04
CA VAL A 650 -14.33 27.23 11.57
C VAL A 650 -14.13 27.99 10.25
N ARG A 651 -15.07 27.86 9.30
CA ARG A 651 -15.02 28.55 7.99
C ARG A 651 -14.99 30.06 8.18
N ASP A 652 -15.96 30.62 8.88
CA ASP A 652 -16.14 32.06 8.99
C ASP A 652 -14.97 32.71 9.75
N LEU A 653 -14.34 31.97 10.65
CA LEU A 653 -13.11 32.37 11.35
C LEU A 653 -11.88 32.33 10.43
N VAL A 654 -11.67 31.23 9.70
CA VAL A 654 -10.56 31.08 8.74
C VAL A 654 -10.66 32.14 7.64
N ILE A 655 -11.82 32.30 7.01
CA ILE A 655 -12.03 33.23 5.89
C ILE A 655 -11.83 34.69 6.30
N ARG A 656 -12.22 35.07 7.53
CA ARG A 656 -11.97 36.41 8.10
C ARG A 656 -10.49 36.73 8.21
N GLN A 657 -9.67 35.76 8.64
CA GLN A 657 -8.23 35.94 8.81
C GLN A 657 -7.44 35.78 7.49
N LEU A 658 -7.92 34.92 6.59
CA LEU A 658 -7.19 34.45 5.41
C LEU A 658 -6.70 35.59 4.50
N GLY A 659 -7.50 36.65 4.30
CA GLY A 659 -7.08 37.80 3.49
C GLY A 659 -5.79 38.48 4.00
N GLY A 660 -5.64 38.59 5.33
CA GLY A 660 -4.44 39.14 5.96
C GLY A 660 -3.24 38.21 5.91
N ASP A 661 -3.45 36.91 5.78
CA ASP A 661 -2.37 35.93 5.59
C ASP A 661 -1.95 35.82 4.10
N LEU A 662 -2.90 35.91 3.17
CA LEU A 662 -2.62 35.88 1.74
C LEU A 662 -1.87 37.13 1.25
N GLU A 663 -2.15 38.32 1.78
CA GLU A 663 -1.40 39.52 1.39
C GLU A 663 0.09 39.43 1.78
N LYS A 664 0.43 38.76 2.90
CA LYS A 664 1.84 38.49 3.29
C LYS A 664 2.54 37.62 2.24
N LEU A 665 1.89 36.54 1.82
CA LEU A 665 2.41 35.64 0.76
C LEU A 665 2.48 36.35 -0.59
N LEU A 666 1.50 37.19 -0.89
CA LEU A 666 1.41 37.93 -2.14
C LEU A 666 2.49 39.03 -2.24
N GLN A 667 2.88 39.66 -1.14
CA GLN A 667 4.03 40.57 -1.11
C GLN A 667 5.33 39.84 -1.47
N LEU A 668 5.55 38.63 -0.93
CA LEU A 668 6.69 37.80 -1.32
C LEU A 668 6.62 37.44 -2.82
N LYS A 669 5.46 37.00 -3.32
CA LYS A 669 5.27 36.67 -4.75
C LYS A 669 5.48 37.88 -5.67
N LYS A 670 5.03 39.08 -5.31
CA LYS A 670 5.28 40.33 -6.06
C LYS A 670 6.77 40.69 -6.08
N SER A 671 7.52 40.33 -5.03
CA SER A 671 8.97 40.56 -4.94
C SER A 671 9.83 39.52 -5.66
N ASP A 672 9.30 38.31 -5.89
CA ASP A 672 10.02 37.19 -6.52
C ASP A 672 10.29 37.44 -8.03
N PRO A 673 11.56 37.58 -8.47
CA PRO A 673 11.90 37.77 -9.88
C PRO A 673 11.46 36.62 -10.79
N ALA A 674 11.25 35.41 -10.27
CA ALA A 674 10.75 34.27 -11.04
C ALA A 674 9.23 34.32 -11.29
N ALA A 675 8.49 35.11 -10.50
CA ALA A 675 7.05 35.34 -10.66
C ALA A 675 6.72 36.61 -11.46
N GLN A 676 7.66 37.55 -11.60
CA GLN A 676 7.46 38.78 -12.36
C GLN A 676 7.18 38.48 -13.85
N GLY A 677 6.12 39.09 -14.38
CA GLY A 677 5.67 38.89 -15.77
C GLY A 677 4.94 37.56 -16.04
N GLN A 678 4.78 36.69 -15.05
CA GLN A 678 4.00 35.45 -15.19
C GLN A 678 2.48 35.73 -15.13
N PRO A 679 1.65 34.93 -15.82
CA PRO A 679 0.20 34.93 -15.61
C PRO A 679 -0.14 34.65 -14.14
N ASN A 680 -1.16 35.34 -13.60
CA ASN A 680 -1.58 35.24 -12.20
C ASN A 680 -0.47 35.63 -11.20
N GLY A 681 0.47 36.52 -11.59
CA GLY A 681 1.52 37.04 -10.70
C GLY A 681 1.00 37.86 -9.51
N ASP A 682 -0.24 38.32 -9.59
CA ASP A 682 -0.96 39.22 -8.68
C ASP A 682 -1.91 38.49 -7.70
N VAL A 683 -2.02 37.16 -7.77
CA VAL A 683 -2.83 36.33 -6.87
C VAL A 683 -2.03 35.13 -6.33
N ILE A 684 -2.46 34.53 -5.21
CA ILE A 684 -1.85 33.30 -4.68
C ILE A 684 -2.59 32.07 -5.23
N LEU A 685 -1.84 31.18 -5.89
CA LEU A 685 -2.34 29.89 -6.36
C LEU A 685 -2.11 28.79 -5.33
N TRP A 686 -2.87 27.70 -5.39
CA TRP A 686 -2.62 26.53 -4.54
C TRP A 686 -1.22 25.91 -4.73
N SER A 687 -0.61 26.10 -5.90
CA SER A 687 0.79 25.72 -6.19
C SER A 687 1.85 26.67 -5.60
N ASP A 688 1.46 27.85 -5.11
CA ASP A 688 2.35 28.86 -4.55
C ASP A 688 2.39 28.83 -3.01
N VAL A 689 1.32 28.37 -2.36
CA VAL A 689 1.13 28.39 -0.90
C VAL A 689 2.33 27.80 -0.15
N SER A 690 2.76 26.59 -0.50
CA SER A 690 3.85 25.87 0.18
C SER A 690 5.20 26.57 0.07
N TYR A 691 5.48 27.24 -1.06
CA TYR A 691 6.75 27.91 -1.32
C TYR A 691 6.86 29.23 -0.55
N TYR A 692 5.87 30.11 -0.67
CA TYR A 692 5.90 31.40 0.02
C TYR A 692 5.63 31.28 1.52
N SER A 693 4.91 30.26 2.00
CA SER A 693 4.75 30.03 3.45
C SER A 693 6.10 29.70 4.10
N ARG A 694 6.92 28.84 3.47
CA ARG A 694 8.29 28.56 3.92
C ARG A 694 9.14 29.84 3.91
N LEU A 695 9.16 30.59 2.80
CA LEU A 695 9.92 31.84 2.72
C LEU A 695 9.46 32.88 3.76
N TYR A 696 8.16 32.95 4.07
CA TYR A 696 7.63 33.84 5.10
C TYR A 696 8.13 33.44 6.50
N GLU A 697 8.13 32.14 6.82
CA GLU A 697 8.65 31.62 8.09
C GLU A 697 10.16 31.85 8.22
N GLU A 698 10.96 31.52 7.20
CA GLU A 698 12.40 31.76 7.17
C GLU A 698 12.75 33.25 7.40
N GLN A 699 12.11 34.15 6.65
CA GLN A 699 12.44 35.58 6.68
C GLN A 699 11.98 36.30 7.96
N ASN A 700 10.86 35.88 8.58
CA ASN A 700 10.24 36.62 9.69
C ASN A 700 10.46 35.97 11.06
N TYR A 701 10.88 34.70 11.11
CA TYR A 701 11.01 33.95 12.37
C TYR A 701 12.40 33.35 12.59
N SER A 702 13.30 33.41 11.59
CA SER A 702 14.70 32.93 11.69
C SER A 702 14.83 31.45 12.07
N VAL A 703 13.87 30.63 11.63
CA VAL A 703 13.81 29.20 11.94
C VAL A 703 14.44 28.38 10.81
N ASP A 704 15.67 27.90 11.02
CA ASP A 704 16.30 26.90 10.17
C ASP A 704 15.87 25.49 10.62
N GLN A 705 14.99 24.86 9.85
CA GLN A 705 14.48 23.50 10.13
C GLN A 705 15.57 22.42 9.99
N ALA A 706 16.59 22.63 9.14
CA ALA A 706 17.68 21.69 9.01
C ALA A 706 18.62 21.75 10.23
N GLN A 707 18.85 22.95 10.78
CA GLN A 707 19.58 23.11 12.05
C GLN A 707 18.81 22.53 13.25
N ILE A 708 17.49 22.78 13.33
CA ILE A 708 16.64 22.22 14.40
C ILE A 708 16.64 20.69 14.37
N ALA A 709 16.64 20.08 13.19
CA ALA A 709 16.66 18.61 13.05
C ALA A 709 17.92 17.96 13.66
N GLU A 710 19.03 18.69 13.79
CA GLU A 710 20.26 18.18 14.41
C GLU A 710 20.10 17.89 15.91
N TYR A 711 19.02 18.40 16.53
CA TYR A 711 18.62 18.15 17.92
C TYR A 711 17.60 17.02 18.09
N PHE A 712 17.15 16.39 17.00
CA PHE A 712 16.19 15.28 17.03
C PHE A 712 16.70 14.03 16.29
N PRO A 713 17.82 13.41 16.71
CA PRO A 713 18.21 12.10 16.22
C PRO A 713 17.18 11.03 16.65
N LEU A 714 16.76 10.19 15.70
CA LEU A 714 15.53 9.39 15.77
C LEU A 714 15.41 8.51 17.03
N TYR A 715 16.40 7.67 17.33
CA TYR A 715 16.29 6.66 18.39
C TYR A 715 16.34 7.30 19.78
N GLU A 716 17.16 8.32 19.94
CA GLU A 716 17.27 9.15 21.15
C GLU A 716 15.97 9.92 21.39
N THR A 717 15.36 10.46 20.33
CA THR A 717 14.06 11.15 20.39
C THR A 717 12.95 10.17 20.80
N VAL A 718 12.88 8.98 20.18
CA VAL A 718 11.98 7.88 20.62
C VAL A 718 12.17 7.56 22.10
N SER A 719 13.42 7.40 22.55
CA SER A 719 13.74 7.08 23.95
C SER A 719 13.26 8.17 24.93
N ARG A 720 13.45 9.45 24.56
CA ARG A 720 12.98 10.61 25.32
C ARG A 720 11.44 10.68 25.36
N MET A 721 10.76 10.43 24.24
CA MET A 721 9.29 10.35 24.18
C MET A 721 8.74 9.24 25.10
N LEU A 722 9.28 8.02 25.02
CA LEU A 722 8.86 6.91 25.88
C LEU A 722 9.15 7.18 27.37
N THR A 723 10.24 7.88 27.68
CA THR A 723 10.56 8.32 29.05
C THR A 723 9.54 9.35 29.55
N LEU A 724 9.17 10.33 28.72
CA LEU A 724 8.17 11.34 29.05
C LEU A 724 6.77 10.73 29.24
N PHE A 725 6.34 9.84 28.34
CA PHE A 725 5.09 9.10 28.49
C PHE A 725 5.11 8.17 29.72
N GLY A 726 6.27 7.58 30.05
CA GLY A 726 6.47 6.84 31.29
C GLY A 726 6.18 7.68 32.53
N LYS A 727 6.76 8.89 32.60
CA LYS A 727 6.51 9.87 33.68
C LYS A 727 5.03 10.26 33.75
N LEU A 728 4.47 10.76 32.64
CA LEU A 728 3.12 11.35 32.58
C LEU A 728 2.02 10.33 32.84
N PHE A 729 2.13 9.14 32.25
CA PHE A 729 1.04 8.16 32.21
C PHE A 729 1.29 6.94 33.11
N GLY A 730 2.42 6.87 33.81
CA GLY A 730 2.72 5.78 34.75
C GLY A 730 3.07 4.48 34.07
N PHE A 731 3.97 4.54 33.07
CA PHE A 731 4.47 3.39 32.33
C PHE A 731 5.98 3.17 32.55
N VAL A 732 6.40 1.92 32.44
CA VAL A 732 7.80 1.48 32.37
C VAL A 732 7.99 0.68 31.08
N PHE A 733 8.84 1.18 30.18
CA PHE A 733 9.16 0.55 28.90
C PHE A 733 10.47 -0.22 29.01
N ILE A 734 10.45 -1.53 28.75
CA ILE A 734 11.63 -2.40 28.80
C ILE A 734 11.87 -2.99 27.41
N GLU A 735 12.92 -2.53 26.72
CA GLU A 735 13.29 -3.03 25.40
C GLU A 735 13.79 -4.49 25.46
N LEU A 736 13.19 -5.37 24.67
CA LEU A 736 13.54 -6.79 24.53
C LEU A 736 14.48 -7.07 23.35
N THR A 737 14.62 -6.10 22.43
CA THR A 737 15.50 -6.20 21.24
C THR A 737 16.94 -5.75 21.50
N LYS A 738 17.21 -5.16 22.67
CA LYS A 738 18.53 -4.60 23.00
C LYS A 738 19.56 -5.71 23.23
N ARG A 739 20.71 -5.62 22.56
CA ARG A 739 21.73 -6.69 22.47
C ARG A 739 22.37 -7.17 23.78
N GLU A 740 22.05 -6.54 24.91
CA GLU A 740 22.64 -6.82 26.22
C GLU A 740 21.92 -7.97 26.96
N THR A 741 20.70 -8.35 26.56
CA THR A 741 19.94 -9.44 27.18
C THR A 741 20.33 -10.82 26.66
N ASN A 742 21.49 -11.32 27.11
CA ASN A 742 21.97 -12.72 27.09
C ASN A 742 21.12 -13.76 26.33
N SER A 743 21.21 -13.78 24.99
CA SER A 743 20.75 -14.90 24.16
C SER A 743 21.45 -14.91 22.81
N ALA A 744 22.01 -16.06 22.42
CA ALA A 744 22.76 -16.23 21.17
C ALA A 744 21.87 -16.43 19.92
N ALA A 745 20.60 -16.08 19.99
CA ALA A 745 19.59 -16.31 18.95
C ALA A 745 19.03 -14.97 18.45
N ASN A 746 18.82 -14.86 17.13
CA ASN A 746 18.26 -13.66 16.51
C ASN A 746 16.76 -13.57 16.81
N PRO A 747 16.22 -12.43 17.33
CA PRO A 747 14.79 -12.26 17.58
C PRO A 747 13.88 -12.52 16.36
N VAL A 748 14.38 -12.32 15.13
CA VAL A 748 13.66 -12.70 13.90
C VAL A 748 13.57 -14.22 13.74
N GLN A 749 14.63 -14.96 14.07
CA GLN A 749 14.63 -16.44 14.04
C GLN A 749 13.80 -17.05 15.17
N GLN A 750 13.60 -16.32 16.28
CA GLN A 750 12.66 -16.67 17.34
C GLN A 750 11.20 -16.33 16.99
N GLY A 751 10.95 -15.67 15.86
CA GLY A 751 9.62 -15.21 15.44
C GLY A 751 9.09 -14.01 16.24
N LEU A 752 9.89 -13.35 17.09
CA LEU A 752 9.43 -12.25 17.93
C LEU A 752 9.18 -10.96 17.15
N ILE A 753 9.89 -10.76 16.03
CA ILE A 753 9.80 -9.59 15.15
C ILE A 753 9.95 -10.00 13.67
N TRP A 754 9.31 -9.26 12.76
CA TRP A 754 9.30 -9.56 11.31
C TRP A 754 10.49 -9.00 10.52
N HIS A 755 11.28 -8.08 11.09
CA HIS A 755 12.43 -7.47 10.42
C HIS A 755 13.50 -7.02 11.43
N PRO A 756 14.82 -7.12 11.14
CA PRO A 756 15.88 -6.77 12.10
C PRO A 756 15.93 -5.32 12.60
N ASP A 757 15.23 -4.39 11.94
CA ASP A 757 15.13 -2.99 12.37
C ASP A 757 13.98 -2.73 13.38
N VAL A 758 13.15 -3.74 13.66
CA VAL A 758 11.97 -3.59 14.52
C VAL A 758 12.39 -3.65 15.98
N MET A 759 12.07 -2.60 16.73
CA MET A 759 12.26 -2.57 18.18
C MET A 759 11.02 -3.15 18.87
N LEU A 760 11.21 -3.90 19.96
CA LEU A 760 10.13 -4.47 20.76
C LEU A 760 10.33 -4.11 22.23
N TYR A 761 9.31 -3.54 22.85
CA TYR A 761 9.25 -3.23 24.27
C TYR A 761 8.16 -4.06 24.96
N SER A 762 8.48 -4.65 26.10
CA SER A 762 7.45 -5.00 27.09
C SER A 762 7.10 -3.75 27.89
N VAL A 763 5.81 -3.45 28.03
CA VAL A 763 5.31 -2.26 28.70
C VAL A 763 4.58 -2.67 29.97
N TRP A 764 4.87 -1.95 31.04
CA TRP A 764 4.33 -2.21 32.38
C TRP A 764 3.78 -0.91 32.97
N ASN A 765 2.90 -1.04 33.94
CA ASN A 765 2.62 0.04 34.88
C ASN A 765 3.84 0.28 35.79
N ASP A 766 3.99 1.52 36.26
CA ASP A 766 4.86 1.83 37.40
C ASP A 766 4.22 1.39 38.73
N GLU A 767 4.99 1.44 39.82
CA GLU A 767 4.51 1.02 41.15
C GLU A 767 3.35 1.89 41.68
N LYS A 768 3.12 3.11 41.15
CA LYS A 768 1.98 3.95 41.53
C LYS A 768 0.69 3.49 40.85
N GLU A 769 0.76 3.04 39.58
CA GLU A 769 -0.37 2.44 38.87
C GLU A 769 -0.49 0.92 39.13
N GLY A 770 0.14 0.37 40.18
CA GLY A 770 -0.03 -1.04 40.60
C GLY A 770 0.95 -2.05 39.99
N GLY A 771 1.87 -1.61 39.12
CA GLY A 771 2.99 -2.42 38.62
C GLY A 771 2.62 -3.54 37.63
N GLU A 772 1.34 -3.73 37.25
CA GLU A 772 0.96 -4.82 36.36
C GLU A 772 1.50 -4.69 34.93
N PHE A 773 1.45 -5.79 34.18
CA PHE A 773 1.78 -5.76 32.76
C PHE A 773 0.74 -4.92 31.99
N ALA A 774 1.19 -4.11 31.01
CA ALA A 774 0.32 -3.27 30.21
C ALA A 774 0.13 -3.81 28.79
N GLY A 775 1.17 -4.36 28.17
CA GLY A 775 1.14 -4.88 26.80
C GLY A 775 2.51 -4.83 26.13
N TYR A 776 2.53 -4.99 24.81
CA TYR A 776 3.74 -4.87 23.99
C TYR A 776 3.66 -3.67 23.04
N LEU A 777 4.79 -2.98 22.85
CA LEU A 777 4.96 -1.91 21.86
C LEU A 777 6.05 -2.30 20.86
N TYR A 778 5.68 -2.32 19.59
CA TYR A 778 6.57 -2.56 18.45
C TYR A 778 6.82 -1.25 17.70
N LEU A 779 8.07 -0.96 17.33
CA LEU A 779 8.41 0.21 16.50
C LEU A 779 9.10 -0.26 15.22
N ASP A 780 8.53 0.06 14.05
CA ASP A 780 9.11 -0.20 12.73
C ASP A 780 9.24 1.14 12.00
N LEU A 781 10.40 1.78 12.15
CA LEU A 781 10.57 3.22 11.88
C LEU A 781 11.04 3.56 10.45
N HIS A 782 11.43 2.55 9.67
CA HIS A 782 12.18 2.76 8.42
C HIS A 782 11.45 2.30 7.15
N PRO A 783 11.71 2.93 5.99
CA PRO A 783 11.24 2.45 4.70
C PRO A 783 12.02 1.22 4.27
N ARG A 784 11.32 0.29 3.59
CA ARG A 784 11.90 -0.84 2.84
C ARG A 784 10.94 -1.24 1.73
N LEU A 785 11.46 -1.90 0.69
CA LEU A 785 10.64 -2.40 -0.41
C LEU A 785 9.53 -3.32 0.13
N GLY A 786 8.28 -3.06 -0.28
CA GLY A 786 7.12 -3.86 0.11
C GLY A 786 6.48 -3.51 1.47
N LYS A 787 7.10 -2.66 2.29
CA LYS A 787 6.43 -2.07 3.47
C LYS A 787 5.46 -0.98 3.02
N CYS A 788 4.32 -0.85 3.69
CA CYS A 788 3.40 0.27 3.53
C CYS A 788 4.08 1.64 3.71
N GLY A 789 3.61 2.62 2.93
CA GLY A 789 3.93 4.03 3.11
C GLY A 789 3.04 4.70 4.17
N GLY A 790 3.53 5.83 4.70
CA GLY A 790 2.84 6.63 5.71
C GLY A 790 3.32 6.37 7.14
N ALA A 791 2.88 7.24 8.05
CA ALA A 791 2.86 6.99 9.48
C ALA A 791 1.51 6.35 9.83
N GLN A 792 1.50 5.38 10.75
CA GLN A 792 0.29 4.82 11.36
C GLN A 792 0.64 3.94 12.56
N CYS A 793 -0.13 4.06 13.64
CA CYS A 793 -0.19 3.09 14.73
C CYS A 793 -1.34 2.08 14.51
N ARG A 794 -1.13 0.80 14.84
CA ARG A 794 -2.14 -0.26 14.71
C ARG A 794 -2.07 -1.30 15.83
N PRO A 795 -3.21 -1.81 16.33
CA PRO A 795 -3.22 -2.97 17.21
C PRO A 795 -2.85 -4.24 16.43
N LEU A 796 -1.79 -4.92 16.86
CA LEU A 796 -1.46 -6.29 16.46
C LEU A 796 -2.41 -7.29 17.16
N GLN A 797 -2.76 -7.00 18.41
CA GLN A 797 -3.78 -7.68 19.20
C GLN A 797 -4.43 -6.69 20.16
N LEU A 798 -5.76 -6.68 20.23
CA LEU A 798 -6.55 -5.88 21.19
C LEU A 798 -6.64 -6.59 22.56
N GLY A 799 -6.73 -5.80 23.64
CA GLY A 799 -6.90 -6.32 25.00
C GLY A 799 -8.37 -6.51 25.40
N PHE A 800 -8.68 -7.62 26.07
CA PHE A 800 -10.05 -7.99 26.46
C PHE A 800 -10.05 -8.96 27.66
N GLU A 801 -11.22 -9.32 28.17
CA GLU A 801 -11.36 -10.30 29.26
C GLU A 801 -11.72 -11.70 28.74
N ARG A 802 -10.86 -12.67 29.02
CA ARG A 802 -11.05 -14.08 28.67
C ARG A 802 -12.02 -14.75 29.64
N ALA A 803 -12.64 -15.84 29.19
CA ALA A 803 -13.44 -16.70 30.06
C ALA A 803 -12.59 -17.17 31.26
N GLY A 804 -13.08 -16.93 32.49
CA GLY A 804 -12.32 -17.15 33.73
C GLY A 804 -11.66 -15.89 34.33
N GLY A 805 -11.87 -14.70 33.75
CA GLY A 805 -11.46 -13.42 34.35
C GLY A 805 -9.97 -13.06 34.18
N GLN A 806 -9.23 -13.83 33.37
CA GLN A 806 -7.88 -13.46 32.94
C GLN A 806 -7.96 -12.41 31.81
N ARG A 807 -7.00 -11.48 31.76
CA ARG A 807 -6.94 -10.46 30.70
C ARG A 807 -6.04 -10.93 29.55
N ASN A 808 -6.51 -10.77 28.32
CA ASN A 808 -5.65 -10.67 27.15
C ASN A 808 -5.07 -9.26 27.12
N TYR A 809 -3.75 -9.14 27.02
CA TYR A 809 -3.04 -7.86 26.99
C TYR A 809 -2.81 -7.41 25.54
N PRO A 810 -2.90 -6.10 25.27
CA PRO A 810 -2.67 -5.56 23.94
C PRO A 810 -1.24 -5.78 23.44
N SER A 811 -1.10 -5.74 22.13
CA SER A 811 0.18 -5.59 21.42
C SER A 811 -0.04 -4.59 20.30
N THR A 812 0.69 -3.49 20.28
CA THR A 812 0.52 -2.41 19.29
C THR A 812 1.81 -2.18 18.52
N VAL A 813 1.69 -1.68 17.29
CA VAL A 813 2.82 -1.31 16.43
C VAL A 813 2.70 0.12 15.94
N LEU A 814 3.82 0.83 15.93
CA LEU A 814 3.99 2.09 15.24
C LEU A 814 4.81 1.85 13.97
N LEU A 815 4.26 2.25 12.81
CA LEU A 815 4.90 2.18 11.50
C LEU A 815 5.21 3.60 11.02
N THR A 816 6.46 3.88 10.63
CA THR A 816 6.83 5.09 9.88
C THR A 816 7.85 4.79 8.77
N ASN A 817 8.25 5.81 8.01
CA ASN A 817 9.20 5.71 6.90
C ASN A 817 10.38 6.70 7.03
N PHE A 818 10.87 6.97 8.23
CA PHE A 818 12.01 7.86 8.43
C PHE A 818 13.29 7.27 7.81
N THR A 819 14.04 8.08 7.09
CA THR A 819 15.26 7.69 6.37
C THR A 819 16.26 7.02 7.30
N LYS A 820 16.91 5.92 6.87
CA LYS A 820 17.93 5.25 7.69
C LYS A 820 19.16 6.16 7.90
N PRO A 821 19.91 5.98 9.01
CA PRO A 821 21.21 6.63 9.21
C PRO A 821 22.14 6.46 8.00
N ALA A 822 22.85 7.54 7.66
CA ALA A 822 23.90 7.54 6.65
C ALA A 822 25.27 7.24 7.31
N SER A 823 26.30 6.99 6.50
CA SER A 823 27.66 6.80 7.01
C SER A 823 28.15 8.08 7.69
N GLY A 824 28.24 8.07 9.03
CA GLY A 824 28.69 9.20 9.84
C GLY A 824 27.62 10.24 10.21
N LYS A 825 26.35 10.08 9.82
CA LYS A 825 25.25 10.96 10.26
C LYS A 825 23.99 10.15 10.62
N PRO A 826 23.42 10.30 11.84
CA PRO A 826 22.21 9.59 12.24
C PRO A 826 20.99 10.00 11.41
N SER A 827 19.89 9.26 11.56
CA SER A 827 18.58 9.70 11.09
C SER A 827 18.14 10.89 11.94
N LEU A 828 17.97 12.06 11.32
CA LEU A 828 17.52 13.30 11.96
C LEU A 828 16.08 13.60 11.56
N LEU A 829 15.27 13.98 12.53
CA LEU A 829 13.85 14.29 12.36
C LEU A 829 13.63 15.80 12.19
N GLN A 830 12.84 16.20 11.20
CA GLN A 830 12.30 17.57 11.16
C GLN A 830 11.33 17.75 12.34
N HIS A 831 11.06 18.98 12.77
CA HIS A 831 10.10 19.21 13.87
C HIS A 831 8.70 18.62 13.56
N SER A 832 8.27 18.66 12.29
CA SER A 832 7.05 17.99 11.82
C SER A 832 7.05 16.47 12.02
N ASP A 833 8.22 15.83 11.90
CA ASP A 833 8.38 14.39 12.13
C ASP A 833 8.32 14.05 13.62
N VAL A 834 8.79 14.95 14.49
CA VAL A 834 8.65 14.85 15.95
C VAL A 834 7.18 14.99 16.36
N VAL A 835 6.44 15.95 15.79
CA VAL A 835 4.97 16.08 15.96
C VAL A 835 4.25 14.80 15.51
N LEU A 836 4.60 14.27 14.34
CA LEU A 836 4.01 13.05 13.78
C LEU A 836 4.29 11.82 14.66
N LEU A 837 5.52 11.68 15.16
CA LEU A 837 5.90 10.57 16.04
C LEU A 837 5.19 10.66 17.42
N PHE A 838 4.92 11.87 17.93
CA PHE A 838 4.05 12.08 19.09
C PHE A 838 2.60 11.64 18.85
N HIS A 839 2.05 12.02 17.69
CA HIS A 839 0.69 11.66 17.30
C HIS A 839 0.52 10.13 17.27
N GLU A 840 1.41 9.42 16.56
CA GLU A 840 1.34 7.96 16.42
C GLU A 840 1.64 7.22 17.73
N LEU A 841 2.61 7.67 18.54
CA LEU A 841 2.82 7.10 19.88
C LEU A 841 1.60 7.38 20.78
N GLY A 842 0.86 8.46 20.56
CA GLY A 842 -0.38 8.75 21.27
C GLY A 842 -1.46 7.68 21.08
N HIS A 843 -1.63 7.17 19.86
CA HIS A 843 -2.49 6.02 19.56
C HIS A 843 -1.98 4.74 20.25
N GLY A 844 -0.67 4.50 20.25
CA GLY A 844 -0.06 3.37 20.98
C GLY A 844 -0.26 3.45 22.51
N ILE A 845 -0.17 4.66 23.08
CA ILE A 845 -0.45 4.93 24.49
C ILE A 845 -1.93 4.76 24.84
N HIS A 846 -2.84 5.05 23.90
CA HIS A 846 -4.27 4.76 24.03
C HIS A 846 -4.51 3.26 24.17
N ASP A 847 -3.96 2.46 23.24
CA ASP A 847 -4.08 1.00 23.23
C ASP A 847 -3.51 0.36 24.51
N LEU A 848 -2.26 0.67 24.87
CA LEU A 848 -1.61 0.18 26.10
C LEU A 848 -2.35 0.59 27.40
N SER A 849 -3.14 1.66 27.36
CA SER A 849 -3.98 2.11 28.48
C SER A 849 -5.32 1.40 28.57
N GLY A 850 -5.86 0.85 27.47
CA GLY A 850 -7.20 0.29 27.40
C GLY A 850 -7.42 -0.87 28.39
N ARG A 851 -8.57 -0.89 29.07
CA ARG A 851 -8.95 -1.93 30.05
C ARG A 851 -10.41 -2.39 29.88
N CYS A 852 -10.87 -2.47 28.64
CA CYS A 852 -12.22 -2.90 28.26
C CYS A 852 -12.43 -4.41 28.44
N LYS A 853 -13.68 -4.85 28.49
CA LYS A 853 -14.12 -6.25 28.60
C LYS A 853 -14.11 -6.96 27.24
N TYR A 854 -14.46 -6.25 26.17
CA TYR A 854 -14.50 -6.73 24.78
C TYR A 854 -13.48 -6.00 23.90
N SER A 855 -12.94 -6.69 22.89
CA SER A 855 -11.90 -6.14 22.00
C SER A 855 -12.42 -4.97 21.15
N ARG A 856 -13.69 -5.01 20.73
CA ARG A 856 -14.37 -3.98 19.90
C ARG A 856 -14.42 -2.57 20.49
N PHE A 857 -14.01 -2.40 21.74
CA PHE A 857 -13.98 -1.14 22.48
C PHE A 857 -12.58 -0.79 22.97
N HIS A 858 -11.56 -1.59 22.63
CA HIS A 858 -10.25 -1.47 23.23
C HIS A 858 -9.40 -0.40 22.55
N GLY A 859 -8.68 0.40 23.34
CA GLY A 859 -7.78 1.43 22.82
C GLY A 859 -8.52 2.42 21.92
N ALA A 860 -7.98 2.64 20.73
CA ALA A 860 -8.53 3.58 19.75
C ALA A 860 -9.84 3.13 19.07
N GLU A 861 -10.36 1.92 19.34
CA GLU A 861 -11.68 1.46 18.88
C GLU A 861 -12.79 2.28 19.59
N THR A 862 -13.04 3.46 19.03
CA THR A 862 -13.88 4.57 19.53
C THR A 862 -14.62 5.20 18.35
N VAL A 863 -15.57 6.11 18.61
CA VAL A 863 -16.25 6.83 17.52
C VAL A 863 -15.29 7.69 16.68
N MET A 864 -15.53 7.75 15.37
CA MET A 864 -14.61 8.32 14.35
C MET A 864 -14.22 9.78 14.61
N ASP A 865 -15.09 10.60 15.20
CA ASP A 865 -14.84 12.00 15.54
C ASP A 865 -14.21 12.20 16.93
N PHE A 866 -13.98 11.12 17.68
CA PHE A 866 -13.16 11.09 18.90
C PHE A 866 -11.77 10.48 18.70
N SER A 867 -11.59 9.52 17.79
CA SER A 867 -10.38 8.67 17.72
C SER A 867 -9.06 9.46 17.61
N GLU A 868 -9.08 10.60 16.93
CA GLU A 868 -7.92 11.49 16.74
C GLU A 868 -7.70 12.47 17.92
N ALA A 869 -8.68 12.66 18.80
CA ALA A 869 -8.57 13.63 19.89
C ALA A 869 -7.45 13.28 20.90
N PRO A 870 -7.22 12.00 21.28
CA PRO A 870 -6.08 11.59 22.08
C PRO A 870 -4.72 11.90 21.45
N SER A 871 -4.51 11.59 20.17
CA SER A 871 -3.23 11.80 19.48
C SER A 871 -2.97 13.28 19.20
N GLN A 872 -3.99 14.01 18.73
CA GLN A 872 -3.92 15.45 18.49
C GLN A 872 -3.78 16.27 19.79
N MET A 873 -4.19 15.75 20.94
CA MET A 873 -3.90 16.39 22.23
C MET A 873 -2.39 16.31 22.54
N LEU A 874 -1.76 15.18 22.23
CA LEU A 874 -0.35 14.94 22.52
C LEU A 874 0.60 15.69 21.58
N GLU A 875 0.16 16.08 20.37
CA GLU A 875 0.87 17.03 19.50
C GLU A 875 1.30 18.31 20.23
N ASN A 876 0.55 18.76 21.26
CA ASN A 876 0.87 19.98 22.00
C ASN A 876 2.21 19.96 22.73
N TRP A 877 2.74 18.78 23.10
CA TRP A 877 4.05 18.68 23.76
C TRP A 877 5.22 19.01 22.82
N CYS A 878 5.04 18.85 21.50
CA CYS A 878 6.00 19.38 20.52
C CYS A 878 5.94 20.92 20.39
N TRP A 879 5.04 21.57 21.12
CA TRP A 879 4.81 23.02 21.09
C TRP A 879 4.78 23.64 22.50
N ASP A 880 5.52 23.04 23.44
CA ASP A 880 5.80 23.59 24.76
C ASP A 880 7.32 23.64 25.01
N THR A 881 7.79 24.68 25.70
CA THR A 881 9.22 24.88 26.01
C THR A 881 9.78 23.74 26.85
N SER A 882 9.14 23.43 27.98
CA SER A 882 9.64 22.43 28.93
C SER A 882 9.64 21.02 28.35
N ALA A 883 8.68 20.71 27.47
CA ALA A 883 8.64 19.46 26.73
C ALA A 883 9.74 19.40 25.65
N LEU A 884 9.96 20.47 24.88
CA LEU A 884 11.02 20.52 23.86
C LEU A 884 12.43 20.40 24.46
N GLU A 885 12.68 20.96 25.65
CA GLU A 885 13.91 20.74 26.43
C GLU A 885 14.14 19.24 26.72
N HIS A 886 13.12 18.51 27.17
CA HIS A 886 13.22 17.08 27.46
C HIS A 886 13.40 16.23 26.20
N LEU A 887 12.82 16.66 25.07
CA LEU A 887 12.83 15.92 23.80
C LEU A 887 14.08 16.14 22.95
N SER A 888 14.74 17.29 23.09
CA SER A 888 15.88 17.68 22.26
C SER A 888 17.24 17.23 22.82
N GLY A 889 18.16 16.90 21.92
CA GLY A 889 19.55 16.60 22.22
C GLY A 889 20.39 16.56 20.95
N HIS A 890 21.30 17.53 20.79
CA HIS A 890 22.14 17.67 19.60
C HIS A 890 22.98 16.41 19.35
N TYR A 891 22.96 15.90 18.12
CA TYR A 891 23.48 14.57 17.80
C TYR A 891 25.00 14.40 17.98
N GLN A 892 25.76 15.49 18.15
CA GLN A 892 27.20 15.46 18.43
C GLN A 892 27.55 15.81 19.89
N THR A 893 26.87 16.79 20.49
CA THR A 893 27.25 17.37 21.80
C THR A 893 26.31 16.96 22.94
N GLY A 894 25.10 16.47 22.62
CA GLY A 894 24.06 16.11 23.59
C GLY A 894 23.29 17.31 24.18
N GLU A 895 23.64 18.53 23.80
CA GLU A 895 23.04 19.78 24.29
C GLU A 895 21.56 19.91 23.86
N THR A 896 20.72 20.49 24.71
CA THR A 896 19.31 20.76 24.40
C THR A 896 19.16 21.88 23.36
N LEU A 897 18.00 21.96 22.71
CA LEU A 897 17.70 23.04 21.77
C LEU A 897 17.76 24.40 22.50
N PRO A 898 18.45 25.43 21.98
CA PRO A 898 18.58 26.72 22.67
C PRO A 898 17.26 27.46 22.88
N ASP A 899 17.12 28.17 24.00
CA ASP A 899 15.92 28.90 24.42
C ASP A 899 15.38 29.86 23.33
N ASP A 900 16.26 30.54 22.61
CA ASP A 900 15.91 31.48 21.54
C ASP A 900 15.42 30.74 20.27
N VAL A 901 15.97 29.57 19.98
CA VAL A 901 15.52 28.68 18.90
C VAL A 901 14.18 28.04 19.26
N ILE A 902 13.99 27.58 20.51
CA ILE A 902 12.70 27.11 21.02
C ILE A 902 11.66 28.24 20.90
N ALA A 903 11.95 29.42 21.44
CA ALA A 903 11.03 30.56 21.38
C ALA A 903 10.70 30.98 19.95
N SER A 904 11.61 30.77 18.99
CA SER A 904 11.40 31.06 17.57
C SER A 904 10.56 30.00 16.87
N LEU A 905 10.80 28.73 17.16
CA LEU A 905 9.98 27.61 16.73
C LEU A 905 8.54 27.73 17.26
N LEU A 906 8.35 28.04 18.54
CA LEU A 906 7.01 28.20 19.13
C LEU A 906 6.21 29.33 18.48
N ARG A 907 6.86 30.39 17.99
CA ARG A 907 6.18 31.46 17.23
C ARG A 907 5.63 30.96 15.89
N THR A 908 6.26 30.01 15.20
CA THR A 908 5.77 29.52 13.88
C THR A 908 4.46 28.74 13.97
N ARG A 909 4.09 28.23 15.15
CA ARG A 909 2.82 27.54 15.40
C ARG A 909 1.61 28.36 14.93
N VAL A 910 1.64 29.67 15.20
CA VAL A 910 0.57 30.64 14.89
C VAL A 910 0.90 31.51 13.66
N VAL A 911 1.87 31.10 12.84
CA VAL A 911 2.17 31.77 11.56
C VAL A 911 1.26 31.25 10.46
N LEU A 912 0.62 32.17 9.75
CA LEU A 912 -0.30 31.90 8.63
C LEU A 912 -1.40 30.86 8.98
N PRO A 913 -2.07 30.96 10.15
CA PRO A 913 -2.94 29.89 10.68
C PRO A 913 -4.13 29.61 9.76
N ALA A 914 -4.68 30.64 9.10
CA ALA A 914 -5.77 30.46 8.15
C ALA A 914 -5.32 29.70 6.90
N VAL A 915 -4.14 30.03 6.35
CA VAL A 915 -3.56 29.33 5.19
C VAL A 915 -3.23 27.88 5.54
N LYS A 916 -2.67 27.62 6.73
CA LYS A 916 -2.35 26.26 7.20
C LYS A 916 -3.59 25.38 7.40
N LEU A 917 -4.72 25.96 7.83
CA LEU A 917 -5.96 25.21 8.05
C LEU A 917 -6.81 25.04 6.77
N MET A 918 -6.65 25.93 5.79
CA MET A 918 -7.47 25.96 4.57
C MET A 918 -7.50 24.65 3.75
N PRO A 919 -6.39 23.88 3.59
CA PRO A 919 -6.42 22.58 2.90
C PRO A 919 -7.39 21.57 3.54
N GLN A 920 -7.35 21.45 4.88
CA GLN A 920 -8.23 20.54 5.61
C GLN A 920 -9.67 21.03 5.55
N LEU A 921 -9.90 22.33 5.76
CA LEU A 921 -11.23 22.94 5.71
C LEU A 921 -11.87 22.73 4.33
N ARG A 922 -11.15 23.00 3.24
CA ARG A 922 -11.62 22.79 1.86
C ARG A 922 -12.01 21.34 1.60
N MET A 923 -11.15 20.39 1.96
CA MET A 923 -11.43 18.95 1.76
C MET A 923 -12.64 18.50 2.58
N THR A 924 -12.78 19.02 3.80
CA THR A 924 -13.88 18.71 4.72
C THR A 924 -15.22 19.27 4.25
N LEU A 925 -15.24 20.53 3.78
CA LEU A 925 -16.44 21.16 3.23
C LEU A 925 -16.88 20.45 1.94
N PHE A 926 -15.94 20.05 1.08
CA PHE A 926 -16.24 19.25 -0.11
C PHE A 926 -16.85 17.88 0.23
N ASP A 927 -16.23 17.11 1.14
CA ASP A 927 -16.74 15.80 1.60
C ASP A 927 -18.14 15.94 2.23
N THR A 928 -18.36 16.97 3.04
CA THR A 928 -19.65 17.23 3.66
C THR A 928 -20.69 17.65 2.62
N ALA A 929 -20.38 18.58 1.72
CA ALA A 929 -21.33 19.06 0.71
C ALA A 929 -21.76 17.95 -0.27
N VAL A 930 -20.81 17.14 -0.76
CA VAL A 930 -21.08 16.11 -1.77
C VAL A 930 -21.91 14.94 -1.20
N HIS A 931 -21.82 14.67 0.11
CA HIS A 931 -22.60 13.62 0.78
C HIS A 931 -23.88 14.12 1.49
N SER A 932 -24.07 15.44 1.66
CA SER A 932 -25.23 16.03 2.37
C SER A 932 -26.36 16.52 1.45
N THR A 933 -26.17 16.47 0.13
CA THR A 933 -27.18 16.91 -0.85
C THR A 933 -28.53 16.20 -0.68
N THR A 934 -29.62 16.96 -0.84
CA THR A 934 -31.02 16.49 -0.84
C THR A 934 -31.67 16.54 -2.23
N ALA A 935 -30.90 16.83 -3.28
CA ALA A 935 -31.34 16.66 -4.67
C ALA A 935 -31.43 15.15 -5.01
N SER A 936 -32.01 14.80 -6.16
CA SER A 936 -31.93 13.41 -6.64
C SER A 936 -30.50 12.99 -6.92
N ALA A 937 -30.20 11.69 -6.87
CA ALA A 937 -28.85 11.17 -7.07
C ALA A 937 -28.29 11.56 -8.46
N GLU A 938 -29.17 11.62 -9.45
CA GLU A 938 -28.87 11.97 -10.84
C GLU A 938 -28.44 13.44 -10.99
N GLU A 939 -28.91 14.34 -10.11
CA GLU A 939 -28.62 15.79 -10.11
C GLU A 939 -27.31 16.17 -9.39
N ILE A 940 -26.60 15.22 -8.76
CA ILE A 940 -25.39 15.51 -7.97
C ILE A 940 -24.19 15.80 -8.90
N ASP A 941 -23.90 17.08 -9.11
CA ASP A 941 -22.71 17.55 -9.83
C ASP A 941 -21.50 17.71 -8.88
N VAL A 942 -20.72 16.62 -8.77
CA VAL A 942 -19.48 16.57 -7.98
C VAL A 942 -18.44 17.60 -8.45
N ALA A 943 -18.34 17.84 -9.77
CA ALA A 943 -17.31 18.72 -10.33
C ALA A 943 -17.62 20.20 -10.02
N LYS A 944 -18.89 20.59 -10.11
CA LYS A 944 -19.36 21.90 -9.65
C LYS A 944 -19.10 22.11 -8.15
N ILE A 945 -19.50 21.16 -7.30
CA ILE A 945 -19.29 21.25 -5.83
C ILE A 945 -17.78 21.38 -5.51
N TYR A 946 -16.92 20.63 -6.22
CA TYR A 946 -15.46 20.78 -6.10
C TYR A 946 -14.97 22.17 -6.53
N GLY A 947 -15.43 22.67 -7.68
CA GLY A 947 -15.06 23.98 -8.22
C GLY A 947 -15.64 25.18 -7.45
N GLU A 948 -16.67 24.97 -6.63
CA GLU A 948 -17.16 25.94 -5.64
C GLU A 948 -16.29 25.91 -4.37
N CYS A 949 -15.86 24.72 -3.92
CA CYS A 949 -14.95 24.56 -2.79
C CYS A 949 -13.50 24.99 -3.09
N ASP A 950 -13.02 24.90 -4.34
CA ASP A 950 -11.66 25.34 -4.73
C ASP A 950 -11.46 26.85 -4.55
N LYS A 951 -12.49 27.64 -4.92
CA LYS A 951 -12.49 29.11 -4.92
C LYS A 951 -12.67 29.72 -3.54
N LEU A 952 -13.01 28.92 -2.53
CA LEU A 952 -13.31 29.39 -1.19
C LEU A 952 -12.06 30.05 -0.58
N GLY A 953 -12.20 31.29 -0.11
CA GLY A 953 -11.10 32.02 0.55
C GLY A 953 -10.10 32.70 -0.38
N GLY A 954 -10.27 32.64 -1.70
CA GLY A 954 -9.47 33.42 -2.66
C GLY A 954 -8.10 32.83 -3.04
N ILE A 955 -7.73 31.65 -2.52
CA ILE A 955 -6.70 30.81 -3.15
C ILE A 955 -7.37 30.03 -4.27
N THR A 956 -6.76 29.95 -5.46
CA THR A 956 -7.37 29.31 -6.64
C THR A 956 -6.44 28.31 -7.31
N SER A 957 -7.02 27.30 -7.98
CA SER A 957 -6.28 26.36 -8.84
C SER A 957 -6.42 26.72 -10.31
N VAL A 958 -5.34 26.56 -11.07
CA VAL A 958 -5.36 26.77 -12.53
C VAL A 958 -5.31 25.41 -13.24
N GLY A 959 -6.46 24.98 -13.76
CA GLY A 959 -6.61 23.74 -14.52
C GLY A 959 -6.93 22.47 -13.71
N ASP A 960 -7.15 22.59 -12.39
CA ASP A 960 -7.62 21.49 -11.55
C ASP A 960 -9.15 21.39 -11.56
N GLU A 961 -9.68 20.60 -12.49
CA GLU A 961 -11.11 20.27 -12.60
C GLU A 961 -11.52 19.02 -11.79
N TYR A 962 -10.55 18.16 -11.42
CA TYR A 962 -10.82 16.77 -11.04
C TYR A 962 -10.15 16.30 -9.75
N GLY A 963 -9.33 17.11 -9.08
CA GLY A 963 -8.44 16.69 -7.98
C GLY A 963 -9.12 16.02 -6.78
N TYR A 964 -10.45 16.03 -6.68
CA TYR A 964 -11.21 15.15 -5.79
C TYR A 964 -10.92 13.66 -6.02
N VAL A 965 -10.50 13.22 -7.22
CA VAL A 965 -10.10 11.83 -7.48
C VAL A 965 -8.88 11.34 -6.68
N THR A 966 -8.12 12.28 -6.11
CA THR A 966 -6.97 11.97 -5.25
C THR A 966 -7.34 11.75 -3.78
N TYR A 967 -8.61 11.98 -3.40
CA TYR A 967 -9.07 11.97 -2.02
C TYR A 967 -9.31 10.54 -1.49
N ARG A 968 -8.23 9.76 -1.38
CA ARG A 968 -8.19 8.37 -0.89
C ARG A 968 -9.08 8.09 0.32
N HIS A 969 -9.10 8.99 1.31
CA HIS A 969 -9.88 8.85 2.55
C HIS A 969 -11.38 8.64 2.29
N LEU A 970 -11.95 9.30 1.27
CA LEU A 970 -13.36 9.15 0.87
C LEU A 970 -13.67 7.78 0.22
N PHE A 971 -12.67 6.91 0.04
CA PHE A 971 -12.79 5.55 -0.47
C PHE A 971 -12.14 4.52 0.47
N ALA A 972 -11.57 4.97 1.60
CA ALA A 972 -10.94 4.17 2.64
C ALA A 972 -11.70 4.24 3.99
N GLY A 973 -13.00 4.56 3.94
CA GLY A 973 -13.91 4.54 5.10
C GLY A 973 -14.32 5.93 5.64
N SER A 974 -13.54 6.98 5.36
CA SER A 974 -13.77 8.35 5.87
C SER A 974 -14.78 9.18 5.05
N ASP A 975 -15.62 8.55 4.24
CA ASP A 975 -16.69 9.24 3.49
C ASP A 975 -17.74 9.87 4.42
N ALA A 976 -18.07 11.14 4.17
CA ALA A 976 -18.81 12.03 5.08
C ALA A 976 -18.25 12.04 6.51
N GLY A 977 -16.94 11.86 6.63
CA GLY A 977 -16.21 11.71 7.88
C GLY A 977 -15.03 12.68 8.03
N MET A 978 -14.64 13.43 7.00
CA MET A 978 -13.44 14.29 7.05
C MET A 978 -13.50 15.41 8.11
N TYR A 979 -14.69 15.72 8.62
CA TYR A 979 -14.87 16.65 9.74
C TYR A 979 -14.32 16.12 11.07
N SER A 980 -14.15 14.80 11.20
CA SER A 980 -13.61 14.16 12.41
C SER A 980 -12.29 14.78 12.85
N TYR A 981 -11.38 15.04 11.90
CA TYR A 981 -10.09 15.67 12.16
C TYR A 981 -10.19 17.09 12.73
N LEU A 982 -11.25 17.85 12.40
CA LEU A 982 -11.48 19.19 12.95
C LEU A 982 -12.21 19.11 14.30
N TRP A 983 -13.19 18.20 14.41
CA TRP A 983 -13.94 17.92 15.64
C TRP A 983 -12.98 17.44 16.73
N SER A 984 -12.23 16.38 16.47
CA SER A 984 -11.17 15.89 17.35
C SER A 984 -10.16 16.97 17.74
N LYS A 985 -9.80 17.89 16.83
CA LYS A 985 -8.85 18.97 17.14
C LYS A 985 -9.44 20.01 18.10
N VAL A 986 -10.75 20.27 18.03
CA VAL A 986 -11.46 21.05 19.05
C VAL A 986 -11.38 20.35 20.41
N LEU A 987 -11.73 19.06 20.47
CA LEU A 987 -11.70 18.28 21.72
C LEU A 987 -10.28 18.22 22.32
N ALA A 988 -9.27 17.99 21.47
CA ALA A 988 -7.86 17.93 21.83
C ALA A 988 -7.34 19.24 22.42
N MET A 989 -7.65 20.39 21.80
CA MET A 989 -7.22 21.68 22.34
C MET A 989 -7.93 22.00 23.65
N ASP A 990 -9.22 21.65 23.80
CA ASP A 990 -9.97 21.91 25.04
C ASP A 990 -9.51 21.03 26.22
N MET A 991 -9.16 19.76 25.95
CA MET A 991 -8.50 18.89 26.93
C MET A 991 -7.12 19.44 27.34
N PHE A 992 -6.31 19.89 26.39
CA PHE A 992 -4.98 20.44 26.69
C PHE A 992 -5.05 21.76 27.45
N ASP A 993 -5.88 22.72 27.01
CA ASP A 993 -6.05 24.03 27.64
C ASP A 993 -6.58 23.90 29.08
N THR A 994 -7.54 23.00 29.31
CA THR A 994 -8.15 22.75 30.62
C THR A 994 -7.22 22.01 31.60
N ALA A 995 -6.47 21.00 31.14
CA ALA A 995 -5.78 20.06 32.04
C ALA A 995 -4.25 20.16 32.06
N PHE A 996 -3.60 20.65 31.00
CA PHE A 996 -2.16 20.53 30.81
C PHE A 996 -1.42 21.84 30.53
N LYS A 997 -2.04 22.82 29.87
CA LYS A 997 -1.41 24.08 29.44
C LYS A 997 -0.72 24.89 30.55
N LYS A 998 -1.09 24.70 31.81
CA LYS A 998 -0.44 25.33 32.98
C LYS A 998 0.87 24.65 33.37
N ASP A 999 0.94 23.33 33.24
CA ASP A 999 2.10 22.48 33.54
C ASP A 999 1.98 21.19 32.70
N PRO A 1000 2.54 21.16 31.48
CA PRO A 1000 2.49 19.98 30.63
C PRO A 1000 3.25 18.78 31.19
N LEU A 1001 3.97 18.94 32.30
CA LEU A 1001 4.81 17.91 32.90
C LEU A 1001 4.24 17.34 34.22
N ASP A 1002 2.99 17.69 34.58
CA ASP A 1002 2.23 17.18 35.73
C ASP A 1002 1.83 15.70 35.55
N ASP A 1003 2.43 14.81 36.36
CA ASP A 1003 2.15 13.37 36.34
C ASP A 1003 0.75 13.02 36.88
N LYS A 1004 0.12 13.89 37.67
CA LYS A 1004 -1.25 13.70 38.17
C LYS A 1004 -2.27 14.04 37.10
N ALA A 1005 -2.06 15.13 36.36
CA ALA A 1005 -2.87 15.47 35.19
C ALA A 1005 -2.78 14.35 34.13
N GLY A 1006 -1.57 13.85 33.86
CA GLY A 1006 -1.33 12.73 32.95
C GLY A 1006 -2.05 11.44 33.38
N ARG A 1007 -1.89 11.00 34.62
CA ARG A 1007 -2.57 9.79 35.16
C ARG A 1007 -4.08 9.95 35.24
N ARG A 1008 -4.58 11.16 35.52
CA ARG A 1008 -6.01 11.49 35.48
C ARG A 1008 -6.56 11.34 34.06
N TYR A 1009 -5.89 11.93 33.07
CA TYR A 1009 -6.24 11.77 31.66
C TYR A 1009 -6.21 10.28 31.24
N ARG A 1010 -5.14 9.56 31.58
CA ARG A 1010 -5.03 8.12 31.32
C ARG A 1010 -6.24 7.36 31.87
N ASN A 1011 -6.51 7.48 33.17
CA ASN A 1011 -7.53 6.69 33.85
C ASN A 1011 -8.98 7.11 33.54
N MET A 1012 -9.23 8.38 33.22
CA MET A 1012 -10.59 8.88 32.93
C MET A 1012 -10.97 8.81 31.45
N VAL A 1013 -10.01 9.07 30.55
CA VAL A 1013 -10.26 9.19 29.10
C VAL A 1013 -9.88 7.90 28.38
N ILE A 1014 -8.58 7.68 28.13
CA ILE A 1014 -8.10 6.62 27.23
C ILE A 1014 -8.16 5.20 27.81
N LYS A 1015 -8.20 5.01 29.14
CA LYS A 1015 -8.34 3.68 29.76
C LYS A 1015 -9.66 2.98 29.42
N LYS A 1016 -10.69 3.74 29.06
CA LYS A 1016 -12.02 3.23 28.70
C LYS A 1016 -12.14 2.81 27.24
N GLY A 1017 -11.28 3.30 26.34
CA GLY A 1017 -11.53 3.22 24.89
C GLY A 1017 -12.98 3.55 24.54
N GLY A 1018 -13.59 2.77 23.65
CA GLY A 1018 -15.01 2.88 23.27
C GLY A 1018 -16.01 2.28 24.26
N SER A 1019 -15.63 1.85 25.48
CA SER A 1019 -16.57 1.16 26.40
C SER A 1019 -17.66 2.05 27.02
N GLN A 1020 -17.44 3.38 27.03
CA GLN A 1020 -18.40 4.41 27.48
C GLN A 1020 -18.79 5.30 26.29
N ASP A 1021 -19.82 6.14 26.44
CA ASP A 1021 -20.03 7.26 25.52
C ASP A 1021 -18.91 8.31 25.69
N GLU A 1022 -18.34 8.76 24.59
CA GLU A 1022 -17.18 9.64 24.54
C GLU A 1022 -17.51 11.08 24.99
N MET A 1023 -18.76 11.54 24.83
CA MET A 1023 -19.22 12.83 25.35
C MET A 1023 -19.40 12.75 26.87
N GLU A 1024 -19.89 11.63 27.40
CA GLU A 1024 -19.89 11.37 28.85
C GLU A 1024 -18.46 11.37 29.41
N THR A 1025 -17.53 10.70 28.73
CA THR A 1025 -16.10 10.67 29.09
C THR A 1025 -15.49 12.07 29.16
N LEU A 1026 -15.76 12.93 28.17
CA LEU A 1026 -15.30 14.31 28.18
C LEU A 1026 -15.98 15.17 29.25
N VAL A 1027 -17.28 15.00 29.50
CA VAL A 1027 -17.97 15.73 30.58
C VAL A 1027 -17.40 15.36 31.95
N GLN A 1028 -17.07 14.09 32.19
CA GLN A 1028 -16.38 13.66 33.40
C GLN A 1028 -14.96 14.24 33.51
N PHE A 1029 -14.20 14.32 32.40
CA PHE A 1029 -12.82 14.82 32.41
C PHE A 1029 -12.71 16.36 32.47
N LEU A 1030 -13.59 17.10 31.79
CA LEU A 1030 -13.59 18.57 31.75
C LEU A 1030 -14.45 19.21 32.85
N GLY A 1031 -15.37 18.45 33.47
CA GLY A 1031 -16.39 18.99 34.39
C GLY A 1031 -17.52 19.77 33.71
N ARG A 1032 -17.51 19.81 32.37
CA ARG A 1032 -18.44 20.53 31.48
C ARG A 1032 -18.43 19.87 30.10
N ARG A 1033 -19.36 20.26 29.21
CA ARG A 1033 -19.24 19.91 27.79
C ARG A 1033 -18.00 20.60 27.16
N PRO A 1034 -17.39 19.99 26.12
CA PRO A 1034 -16.29 20.59 25.39
C PRO A 1034 -16.73 21.85 24.61
N THR A 1035 -15.78 22.72 24.28
CA THR A 1035 -16.00 24.01 23.60
C THR A 1035 -14.89 24.34 22.60
N SER A 1036 -15.24 25.09 21.54
CA SER A 1036 -14.28 25.51 20.51
C SER A 1036 -13.33 26.65 20.93
N GLU A 1037 -13.51 27.22 22.13
CA GLU A 1037 -12.73 28.38 22.60
C GLU A 1037 -11.22 28.12 22.61
N ALA A 1038 -10.79 26.98 23.17
CA ALA A 1038 -9.38 26.62 23.25
C ALA A 1038 -8.75 26.46 21.86
N PHE A 1039 -9.51 25.91 20.90
CA PHE A 1039 -9.08 25.75 19.51
C PHE A 1039 -8.93 27.09 18.80
N TYR A 1040 -9.91 28.00 18.90
CA TYR A 1040 -9.81 29.33 18.31
C TYR A 1040 -8.63 30.13 18.89
N LYS A 1041 -8.46 30.11 20.22
CA LYS A 1041 -7.30 30.69 20.92
C LYS A 1041 -5.97 30.08 20.44
N SER A 1042 -5.92 28.77 20.17
CA SER A 1042 -4.71 28.08 19.67
C SER A 1042 -4.31 28.47 18.24
N LEU A 1043 -5.25 28.98 17.44
CA LEU A 1043 -4.99 29.56 16.12
C LEU A 1043 -4.55 31.03 16.19
N GLY A 1044 -4.55 31.65 17.40
CA GLY A 1044 -4.32 33.07 17.59
C GLY A 1044 -5.54 33.95 17.29
N LEU A 1045 -6.75 33.38 17.27
CA LEU A 1045 -7.97 34.03 16.79
C LEU A 1045 -8.96 34.20 17.96
N ASN A 1046 -9.31 35.46 18.26
CA ASN A 1046 -10.29 35.87 19.27
C ASN A 1046 -11.43 36.68 18.64
#